data_AF-A0A8S9M656-F1
#
_entry.id   AF-A0A8S9M656-F1
#
_cell.length_a   1.000
_cell.length_b   1.000
_cell.length_c   1.000
_cell.angle_alpha   90.00
_cell.angle_beta   90.00
_cell.angle_gamma   90.00
#
_symmetry.space_group_name_H-M   'P 1'
#
loop_
_entity.id
_entity.type
_entity.pdbx_description
1 polymer ?
#
loop_
_entity_poly.entity_id
_entity_poly.type
_entity_poly.pdbx_seq_one_letter_code
_entity_poly.pdbx_strand_id
1 'polypeptide(L)'
;MCGILAVLGCVDNSQATRSRIIKLSRRLRHRGPDWSGLHCYEDCYLAHERLAIMDPISGDQPLYSEDKTVVVTVNGEIYNHKALRESESLKSHKYHTGSDCEVLAHLYEEHGEEFINMLDGMFAFVLLDTKDKSYIAVRDAIGVIPLYIGWGLDGSVWFASEMKALSDDCEQFMAFPPGHIYSSKQGGLRRWYNPPWFSELVPSTPYDPLVLRDTFEKAVIKRLMTDVPFGVLLSGGLDSSLVASVAIRHLEKSDARQWGSKLHTFCIGLKGSPDLKAGKEVADYLGTRHHELHFTVQEGIDAIEEVIYHVETYDVTTIRASTPMFLMSRKIKSLGVKMVLSGEGSDEIFGGYLYFHKAPNKKELHEETSRIFPQDSTSQSKLGSRCVLYCRHHPSTMCGILAVLGCVDNSQATRSRIIKLSRRLRHRGPDWSGLHCYEDCYLAHERLAIIDPISGDQPLYSEDKTVVVTVNGEIYNHKALRESESLKSHKYHTGSDCEVLAHLYEEHGEEFINMLDGMFAFVLLDTKDKSYIAVRDAIGVIPLYIGWGLDGSVWFASEMKALSDDCEQFMAFPPGHIYSSKQGGLRRWYNPPWFSELVPSTPYDPLVLRDTFEKAVIKRLMTDVPFGVLLSGGLDSSLVASVAIRHLEKSDARQWGSKLHTFCIGLKQLV
;
A
#
# COMPACT_ATOMS: atom_id res chain seq x y z
N MET A 1 8.13 9.01 16.53
CA MET A 1 9.29 8.58 15.71
C MET A 1 9.59 9.66 14.69
N CYS A 2 10.80 9.80 14.18
CA CYS A 2 11.10 10.82 13.16
C CYS A 2 10.58 10.41 11.76
N GLY A 3 10.61 11.36 10.82
CA GLY A 3 10.41 11.11 9.39
C GLY A 3 11.68 11.45 8.61
N ILE A 4 12.13 10.57 7.73
CA ILE A 4 13.25 10.84 6.83
C ILE A 4 12.79 10.79 5.37
N LEU A 5 13.35 11.67 4.55
CA LEU A 5 13.25 11.64 3.09
C LEU A 5 14.63 11.98 2.52
N ALA A 6 15.22 11.06 1.76
CA ALA A 6 16.47 11.28 1.05
C ALA A 6 16.27 11.09 -0.46
N VAL A 7 16.86 11.97 -1.25
CA VAL A 7 16.82 11.94 -2.72
C VAL A 7 18.23 12.08 -3.23
N LEU A 8 18.75 11.06 -3.90
CA LEU A 8 20.16 10.93 -4.27
C LEU A 8 20.31 10.83 -5.79
N GLY A 9 21.12 11.70 -6.37
CA GLY A 9 21.42 11.70 -7.80
C GLY A 9 20.34 12.35 -8.67
N CYS A 10 19.69 13.42 -8.21
CA CYS A 10 18.70 14.15 -9.00
C CYS A 10 19.36 14.94 -10.14
N VAL A 11 18.84 14.77 -11.37
CA VAL A 11 19.35 15.49 -12.54
C VAL A 11 18.99 16.98 -12.47
N ASP A 12 17.79 17.32 -11.98
CA ASP A 12 17.36 18.70 -11.77
C ASP A 12 17.67 19.16 -10.33
N ASN A 13 18.69 20.00 -10.18
CA ASN A 13 19.08 20.62 -8.90
C ASN A 13 18.53 22.05 -8.71
N SER A 14 17.47 22.40 -9.44
CA SER A 14 16.85 23.72 -9.34
C SER A 14 16.22 23.99 -7.97
N GLN A 15 15.96 25.27 -7.70
CA GLN A 15 15.19 25.69 -6.53
C GLN A 15 13.77 25.09 -6.52
N ALA A 16 13.22 24.75 -7.69
CA ALA A 16 11.93 24.08 -7.80
C ALA A 16 11.99 22.65 -7.25
N THR A 17 13.02 21.86 -7.61
CA THR A 17 13.25 20.53 -7.03
C THR A 17 13.41 20.59 -5.52
N ARG A 18 14.26 21.52 -5.03
CA ARG A 18 14.43 21.72 -3.58
C ARG A 18 13.10 22.02 -2.89
N SER A 19 12.27 22.88 -3.47
CA SER A 19 10.95 23.23 -2.93
C SER A 19 9.99 22.03 -2.95
N ARG A 20 10.06 21.19 -4.00
CA ARG A 20 9.30 19.95 -4.11
C ARG A 20 9.68 18.95 -3.01
N ILE A 21 10.97 18.72 -2.78
CA ILE A 21 11.47 17.81 -1.74
C ILE A 21 11.02 18.27 -0.35
N ILE A 22 11.07 19.59 -0.07
CA ILE A 22 10.52 20.13 1.19
C ILE A 22 9.02 19.85 1.31
N LYS A 23 8.24 20.01 0.22
CA LYS A 23 6.80 19.71 0.24
C LYS A 23 6.51 18.22 0.50
N LEU A 24 7.32 17.32 -0.04
CA LEU A 24 7.20 15.88 0.18
C LEU A 24 7.62 15.49 1.60
N SER A 25 8.73 16.02 2.11
CA SER A 25 9.20 15.81 3.48
C SER A 25 8.13 16.23 4.51
N ARG A 26 7.41 17.34 4.26
CA ARG A 26 6.30 17.80 5.11
C ARG A 26 5.16 16.79 5.26
N ARG A 27 4.99 15.84 4.32
CA ARG A 27 3.99 14.76 4.47
C ARG A 27 4.35 13.79 5.60
N LEU A 28 5.59 13.82 6.08
CA LEU A 28 6.10 12.99 7.17
C LEU A 28 6.13 13.75 8.52
N ARG A 29 5.68 15.01 8.54
CA ARG A 29 5.75 15.88 9.74
C ARG A 29 4.94 15.36 10.92
N HIS A 30 3.89 14.55 10.69
CA HIS A 30 3.16 13.89 11.79
C HIS A 30 4.05 12.96 12.60
N ARG A 31 5.12 12.42 12.00
CA ARG A 31 6.13 11.63 12.70
C ARG A 31 6.96 12.55 13.58
N GLY A 32 7.57 13.57 12.98
CA GLY A 32 8.46 14.52 13.64
C GLY A 32 7.97 15.97 13.64
N PRO A 33 7.11 16.35 14.60
CA PRO A 33 6.52 17.67 14.63
C PRO A 33 7.41 18.75 15.29
N ASP A 34 8.53 18.38 15.92
CA ASP A 34 9.28 19.29 16.79
C ASP A 34 10.22 20.20 15.98
N TRP A 35 10.81 19.70 14.88
CA TRP A 35 11.75 20.45 14.05
C TRP A 35 11.88 19.84 12.64
N SER A 36 12.29 20.63 11.64
CA SER A 36 12.54 20.16 10.27
C SER A 36 13.94 20.57 9.80
N GLY A 37 14.68 19.63 9.20
CA GLY A 37 16.03 19.83 8.66
C GLY A 37 16.14 19.42 7.19
N LEU A 38 17.03 20.08 6.46
CA LEU A 38 17.39 19.71 5.09
C LEU A 38 18.87 19.97 4.85
N HIS A 39 19.62 18.91 4.56
CA HIS A 39 20.95 19.01 3.98
C HIS A 39 20.86 18.86 2.46
N CYS A 40 21.66 19.65 1.75
CA CYS A 40 21.75 19.66 0.30
C CYS A 40 23.23 19.69 -0.08
N TYR A 41 23.67 18.68 -0.83
CA TYR A 41 25.01 18.61 -1.39
C TYR A 41 24.88 18.27 -2.87
N GLU A 42 25.09 19.27 -3.72
CA GLU A 42 24.91 19.17 -5.18
C GLU A 42 23.53 18.58 -5.56
N ASP A 43 23.51 17.35 -6.09
CA ASP A 43 22.36 16.57 -6.56
C ASP A 43 21.74 15.65 -5.49
N CYS A 44 22.19 15.75 -4.24
CA CYS A 44 21.75 14.94 -3.12
C CYS A 44 21.07 15.76 -2.01
N TYR A 45 19.94 15.26 -1.52
CA TYR A 45 19.10 15.91 -0.51
C TYR A 45 18.79 14.94 0.62
N LEU A 46 19.06 15.33 1.86
CA LEU A 46 18.69 14.58 3.07
C LEU A 46 17.78 15.46 3.92
N ALA A 47 16.48 15.18 3.91
CA ALA A 47 15.45 15.88 4.68
C ALA A 47 15.03 15.06 5.91
N HIS A 48 14.76 15.77 7.01
CA HIS A 48 14.41 15.18 8.29
C HIS A 48 13.27 15.96 8.96
N GLU A 49 12.31 15.23 9.51
CA GLU A 49 11.26 15.73 10.40
C GLU A 49 11.47 15.08 11.78
N ARG A 50 11.78 15.88 12.79
CA ARG A 50 12.30 15.43 14.09
C ARG A 50 11.20 15.27 15.13
N LEU A 51 11.18 14.14 15.81
CA LEU A 51 10.56 14.00 17.14
C LEU A 51 11.71 13.92 18.15
N ALA A 52 11.87 14.97 18.96
CA ALA A 52 12.96 15.06 19.94
C ALA A 52 12.67 14.16 21.15
N ILE A 53 13.41 13.04 21.26
CA ILE A 53 13.38 12.06 22.36
C ILE A 53 14.68 12.08 23.16
N MET A 54 15.81 11.84 22.51
CA MET A 54 17.16 11.96 23.06
C MET A 54 17.79 13.28 22.66
N ASP A 55 18.46 13.92 23.62
CA ASP A 55 19.07 15.25 23.49
C ASP A 55 18.16 16.26 22.76
N PRO A 56 17.04 16.70 23.36
CA PRO A 56 16.12 17.60 22.71
C PRO A 56 16.72 18.94 22.27
N ILE A 57 17.84 19.36 22.90
CA ILE A 57 18.46 20.66 22.69
C ILE A 57 19.40 20.65 21.48
N SER A 58 20.28 19.65 21.35
CA SER A 58 21.32 19.63 20.29
C SER A 58 21.19 18.50 19.27
N GLY A 59 20.32 17.52 19.46
CA GLY A 59 20.20 16.35 18.57
C GLY A 59 19.49 16.58 17.23
N ASP A 60 19.47 17.81 16.71
CA ASP A 60 18.84 18.13 15.42
C ASP A 60 19.56 17.43 14.25
N GLN A 61 18.81 16.99 13.24
CA GLN A 61 19.36 16.20 12.12
C GLN A 61 19.07 16.84 10.75
N PRO A 62 19.92 16.69 9.72
CA PRO A 62 20.98 15.67 9.60
C PRO A 62 22.15 15.83 10.58
N LEU A 63 22.73 14.70 11.01
CA LEU A 63 23.91 14.62 11.87
C LEU A 63 25.17 14.51 11.00
N TYR A 64 26.32 14.88 11.54
CA TYR A 64 27.56 15.07 10.78
C TYR A 64 28.75 14.42 11.48
N SER A 65 29.74 13.97 10.70
CA SER A 65 31.10 13.73 11.19
C SER A 65 31.80 15.03 11.59
N GLU A 66 32.99 14.93 12.21
CA GLU A 66 33.77 16.10 12.63
C GLU A 66 34.11 17.05 11.48
N ASP A 67 34.49 16.49 10.33
CA ASP A 67 34.83 17.25 9.12
C ASP A 67 33.58 17.57 8.26
N LYS A 68 32.40 17.14 8.71
CA LYS A 68 31.09 17.28 8.02
C LYS A 68 31.03 16.65 6.64
N THR A 69 31.92 15.72 6.33
CA THR A 69 31.90 15.02 5.04
C THR A 69 30.97 13.82 5.04
N VAL A 70 30.71 13.24 6.22
CA VAL A 70 29.71 12.20 6.38
C VAL A 70 28.45 12.83 6.99
N VAL A 71 27.33 12.66 6.31
CA VAL A 71 26.03 13.23 6.69
C VAL A 71 25.01 12.12 6.83
N VAL A 72 24.27 12.07 7.94
CA VAL A 72 23.28 11.00 8.18
C VAL A 72 21.95 11.57 8.66
N THR A 73 20.85 11.04 8.11
CA THR A 73 19.50 11.25 8.65
C THR A 73 18.92 9.92 9.12
N VAL A 74 18.34 9.92 10.32
CA VAL A 74 17.98 8.73 11.07
C VAL A 74 16.60 8.87 11.65
N ASN A 75 15.77 7.85 11.43
CA ASN A 75 14.61 7.60 12.28
C ASN A 75 14.92 6.35 13.10
N GLY A 76 15.13 6.47 14.41
CA GLY A 76 15.51 5.33 15.23
C GLY A 76 16.08 5.71 16.59
N GLU A 77 16.50 4.68 17.31
CA GLU A 77 17.16 4.72 18.61
C GLU A 77 18.30 3.67 18.62
N ILE A 78 19.52 4.09 18.96
CA ILE A 78 20.71 3.23 19.10
C ILE A 78 20.97 2.97 20.59
N TYR A 79 20.46 1.86 21.13
CA TYR A 79 20.47 1.57 22.57
C TYR A 79 21.88 1.39 23.14
N ASN A 80 22.83 0.93 22.34
CA ASN A 80 24.22 0.75 22.76
C ASN A 80 25.13 1.96 22.48
N HIS A 81 24.57 3.13 22.14
CA HIS A 81 25.38 4.30 21.74
C HIS A 81 26.42 4.73 22.78
N LYS A 82 26.14 4.63 24.09
CA LYS A 82 27.11 4.98 25.15
C LYS A 82 28.32 4.05 25.13
N ALA A 83 28.08 2.75 25.05
CA ALA A 83 29.15 1.75 24.96
C ALA A 83 29.95 1.89 23.65
N LEU A 84 29.28 2.28 22.56
CA LEU A 84 29.96 2.61 21.30
C LEU A 84 30.85 3.84 21.45
N ARG A 85 30.37 4.93 22.06
CA ARG A 85 31.17 6.14 22.31
C ARG A 85 32.42 5.88 23.16
N GLU A 86 32.35 4.92 24.07
CA GLU A 86 33.47 4.50 24.93
C GLU A 86 34.42 3.49 24.26
N SER A 87 34.11 3.01 23.04
CA SER A 87 34.96 2.05 22.34
C SER A 87 36.31 2.66 21.97
N GLU A 88 37.33 1.80 21.85
CA GLU A 88 38.67 2.23 21.41
C GLU A 88 38.66 2.96 20.07
N SER A 89 37.74 2.60 19.16
CA SER A 89 37.60 3.22 17.84
C SER A 89 36.93 4.59 17.87
N LEU A 90 36.06 4.87 18.84
CA LEU A 90 35.25 6.09 18.85
C LEU A 90 35.58 7.07 19.98
N LYS A 91 36.32 6.65 21.02
CA LYS A 91 36.62 7.48 22.19
C LYS A 91 37.41 8.76 21.87
N SER A 92 38.15 8.78 20.75
CA SER A 92 38.91 9.93 20.30
C SER A 92 38.09 10.93 19.48
N HIS A 93 36.91 10.53 19.01
CA HIS A 93 36.03 11.39 18.22
C HIS A 93 35.37 12.47 19.08
N LYS A 94 35.17 13.64 18.49
CA LYS A 94 34.49 14.79 19.10
C LYS A 94 33.02 14.79 18.72
N TYR A 95 32.18 14.60 19.73
CA TYR A 95 30.74 14.67 19.59
C TYR A 95 30.22 16.09 19.86
N HIS A 96 29.30 16.52 19.01
CA HIS A 96 28.65 17.83 19.04
C HIS A 96 27.26 17.76 19.68
N THR A 97 26.70 16.55 19.81
CA THR A 97 25.36 16.30 20.34
C THR A 97 25.38 15.16 21.38
N GLY A 98 24.36 15.14 22.22
CA GLY A 98 24.01 14.01 23.07
C GLY A 98 23.16 12.95 22.35
N SER A 99 22.84 13.14 21.07
CA SER A 99 22.02 12.23 20.28
C SER A 99 22.65 10.83 20.24
N ASP A 100 21.84 9.82 20.49
CA ASP A 100 22.23 8.41 20.35
C ASP A 100 22.66 8.08 18.92
N CYS A 101 22.10 8.78 17.93
CA CYS A 101 22.32 8.56 16.51
C CYS A 101 23.62 9.19 15.95
N GLU A 102 24.30 10.09 16.68
CA GLU A 102 25.51 10.76 16.16
C GLU A 102 26.68 9.78 15.95
N VAL A 103 26.69 8.67 16.69
CA VAL A 103 27.71 7.62 16.56
C VAL A 103 27.79 7.04 15.15
N LEU A 104 26.72 7.11 14.36
CA LEU A 104 26.64 6.48 13.04
C LEU A 104 27.63 7.10 12.03
N ALA A 105 27.79 8.44 12.05
CA ALA A 105 28.72 9.10 11.14
C ALA A 105 30.17 8.69 11.44
N HIS A 106 30.56 8.70 12.71
CA HIS A 106 31.90 8.31 13.16
C HIS A 106 32.16 6.80 12.96
N LEU A 107 31.15 5.95 13.18
CA LEU A 107 31.27 4.52 12.92
C LEU A 107 31.52 4.21 11.44
N TYR A 108 30.87 4.94 10.54
CA TYR A 108 31.10 4.80 9.11
C TYR A 108 32.53 5.22 8.73
N GLU A 109 33.07 6.30 9.31
CA GLU A 109 34.45 6.74 9.05
C GLU A 109 35.47 5.67 9.47
N GLU A 110 35.26 5.00 10.61
CA GLU A 110 36.20 4.03 11.15
C GLU A 110 36.05 2.61 10.55
N HIS A 111 34.83 2.18 10.24
CA HIS A 111 34.54 0.78 9.90
C HIS A 111 33.87 0.60 8.53
N GLY A 112 33.69 1.68 7.75
CA GLY A 112 33.06 1.62 6.42
C GLY A 112 31.60 1.18 6.51
N GLU A 113 31.16 0.20 5.72
CA GLU A 113 29.78 -0.29 5.78
C GLU A 113 29.55 -1.39 6.84
N GLU A 114 30.60 -1.96 7.40
CA GLU A 114 30.50 -3.13 8.30
C GLU A 114 30.06 -2.76 9.72
N PHE A 115 30.08 -1.47 10.09
CA PHE A 115 29.64 -0.99 11.39
C PHE A 115 28.17 -1.32 11.70
N ILE A 116 27.36 -1.57 10.68
CA ILE A 116 25.94 -1.91 10.85
C ILE A 116 25.75 -3.14 11.75
N ASN A 117 26.72 -4.06 11.76
CA ASN A 117 26.72 -5.24 12.64
C ASN A 117 26.98 -4.91 14.11
N MET A 118 27.45 -3.70 14.42
CA MET A 118 27.74 -3.23 15.78
C MET A 118 26.53 -2.57 16.45
N LEU A 119 25.44 -2.34 15.72
CA LEU A 119 24.29 -1.59 16.20
C LEU A 119 23.30 -2.47 16.96
N ASP A 120 22.95 -2.08 18.18
CA ASP A 120 21.82 -2.63 18.96
C ASP A 120 20.75 -1.54 19.07
N GLY A 121 19.73 -1.61 18.21
CA GLY A 121 18.79 -0.52 18.03
C GLY A 121 17.59 -0.88 17.17
N MET A 122 16.68 0.09 17.06
CA MET A 122 15.65 0.12 16.02
C MET A 122 15.90 1.36 15.17
N PHE A 123 16.09 1.22 13.87
CA PHE A 123 16.56 2.32 13.04
C PHE A 123 16.26 2.12 11.56
N ALA A 124 16.04 3.23 10.90
CA ALA A 124 16.17 3.40 9.48
C ALA A 124 16.98 4.68 9.24
N PHE A 125 18.06 4.59 8.47
CA PHE A 125 18.88 5.76 8.18
C PHE A 125 19.38 5.77 6.75
N VAL A 126 19.70 6.98 6.29
CA VAL A 126 20.42 7.22 5.04
C VAL A 126 21.63 8.08 5.34
N LEU A 127 22.79 7.62 4.89
CA LEU A 127 24.08 8.26 5.07
C LEU A 127 24.67 8.61 3.70
N LEU A 128 25.21 9.82 3.56
CA LEU A 128 25.90 10.34 2.39
C LEU A 128 27.34 10.68 2.78
N ASP A 129 28.31 10.12 2.06
CA ASP A 129 29.72 10.55 2.10
C ASP A 129 29.96 11.53 0.94
N THR A 130 30.20 12.79 1.27
CA THR A 130 30.40 13.84 0.28
C THR A 130 31.77 13.78 -0.39
N LYS A 131 32.73 13.00 0.14
CA LYS A 131 34.09 12.87 -0.44
C LYS A 131 34.06 12.21 -1.82
N ASP A 132 33.20 11.21 -1.98
CA ASP A 132 33.06 10.44 -3.22
C ASP A 132 31.61 10.28 -3.69
N LYS A 133 30.67 11.01 -3.06
CA LYS A 133 29.23 10.97 -3.31
C LYS A 133 28.60 9.60 -3.11
N SER A 134 29.26 8.70 -2.39
CA SER A 134 28.66 7.42 -2.05
C SER A 134 27.62 7.58 -0.96
N TYR A 135 26.63 6.69 -0.94
CA TYR A 135 25.58 6.69 0.05
C TYR A 135 25.16 5.28 0.39
N ILE A 136 24.69 5.12 1.61
CA ILE A 136 24.08 3.88 2.09
C ILE A 136 22.72 4.18 2.72
N ALA A 137 21.80 3.23 2.59
CA ALA A 137 20.56 3.22 3.35
C ALA A 137 20.46 1.90 4.10
N VAL A 138 20.07 1.95 5.38
CA VAL A 138 20.07 0.76 6.25
C VAL A 138 18.78 0.73 7.04
N ARG A 139 18.20 -0.48 7.17
CA ARG A 139 17.06 -0.76 8.03
C ARG A 139 17.44 -1.79 9.09
N ASP A 140 16.92 -1.63 10.30
CA ASP A 140 17.21 -2.48 11.45
C ASP A 140 16.86 -3.94 11.21
N ALA A 141 17.46 -4.80 12.04
CA ALA A 141 17.48 -6.26 11.92
C ALA A 141 16.13 -6.90 11.55
N ILE A 142 15.03 -6.35 12.09
CA ILE A 142 13.68 -6.94 11.97
C ILE A 142 12.67 -5.95 11.40
N GLY A 143 13.12 -4.76 10.99
CA GLY A 143 12.31 -3.75 10.32
C GLY A 143 11.30 -3.06 11.24
N VAL A 144 11.64 -2.86 12.52
CA VAL A 144 10.82 -2.14 13.50
C VAL A 144 10.48 -0.74 12.97
N ILE A 145 11.50 -0.03 12.45
CA ILE A 145 11.33 1.29 11.85
C ILE A 145 10.99 1.13 10.36
N PRO A 146 9.96 1.83 9.84
CA PRO A 146 9.63 1.77 8.42
C PRO A 146 10.62 2.56 7.57
N LEU A 147 10.93 1.98 6.40
CA LEU A 147 11.72 2.60 5.34
C LEU A 147 11.22 2.05 4.00
N TYR A 148 11.18 2.92 3.00
CA TYR A 148 10.84 2.64 1.61
C TYR A 148 11.97 3.11 0.72
N ILE A 149 12.14 2.43 -0.41
CA ILE A 149 13.03 2.83 -1.50
C ILE A 149 12.20 3.06 -2.76
N GLY A 150 12.54 4.06 -3.56
CA GLY A 150 11.91 4.34 -4.84
C GLY A 150 12.91 4.87 -5.86
N TRP A 151 12.49 4.88 -7.13
CA TRP A 151 13.31 5.34 -8.25
C TRP A 151 12.57 6.42 -9.04
N GLY A 152 13.23 7.57 -9.20
CA GLY A 152 12.75 8.68 -10.02
C GLY A 152 12.95 8.42 -11.51
N LEU A 153 12.18 9.13 -12.34
CA LEU A 153 12.29 9.07 -13.80
C LEU A 153 13.66 9.46 -14.36
N ASP A 154 14.39 10.28 -13.62
CA ASP A 154 15.73 10.74 -13.94
C ASP A 154 16.84 9.78 -13.49
N GLY A 155 16.45 8.62 -12.92
CA GLY A 155 17.38 7.62 -12.37
C GLY A 155 17.80 7.88 -10.93
N SER A 156 17.30 8.94 -10.28
CA SER A 156 17.58 9.21 -8.87
C SER A 156 17.01 8.12 -7.96
N VAL A 157 17.70 7.85 -6.85
CA VAL A 157 17.28 6.87 -5.83
C VAL A 157 16.73 7.62 -4.63
N TRP A 158 15.54 7.20 -4.18
CA TRP A 158 14.78 7.86 -3.13
C TRP A 158 14.61 6.91 -1.96
N PHE A 159 14.67 7.45 -0.75
CA PHE A 159 14.38 6.72 0.48
C PHE A 159 13.45 7.54 1.35
N ALA A 160 12.40 6.94 1.92
CA ALA A 160 11.52 7.64 2.84
C ALA A 160 10.95 6.75 3.93
N SER A 161 10.61 7.33 5.09
CA SER A 161 9.96 6.56 6.16
C SER A 161 8.58 6.02 5.78
N GLU A 162 7.86 6.70 4.88
CA GLU A 162 6.49 6.35 4.46
C GLU A 162 6.33 6.57 2.95
N MET A 163 5.59 5.68 2.27
CA MET A 163 5.46 5.69 0.80
C MET A 163 4.77 6.95 0.27
N LYS A 164 3.95 7.63 1.09
CA LYS A 164 3.29 8.91 0.75
C LYS A 164 4.26 10.03 0.37
N ALA A 165 5.53 9.92 0.76
CA ALA A 165 6.58 10.87 0.36
C ALA A 165 7.24 10.52 -0.99
N LEU A 166 7.01 9.31 -1.52
CA LEU A 166 7.59 8.80 -2.77
C LEU A 166 6.56 8.72 -3.91
N SER A 167 5.31 8.40 -3.57
CA SER A 167 4.25 7.96 -4.49
C SER A 167 3.92 8.90 -5.65
N ASP A 168 4.26 10.18 -5.55
CA ASP A 168 3.96 11.16 -6.58
C ASP A 168 5.05 11.24 -7.66
N ASP A 169 6.30 10.91 -7.31
CA ASP A 169 7.49 11.24 -8.10
C ASP A 169 8.37 10.00 -8.40
N CYS A 170 8.14 8.86 -7.73
CA CYS A 170 8.74 7.58 -8.07
C CYS A 170 7.77 6.71 -8.89
N GLU A 171 8.19 6.25 -10.07
CA GLU A 171 7.38 5.30 -10.87
C GLU A 171 7.32 3.92 -10.21
N GLN A 172 8.41 3.54 -9.56
CA GLN A 172 8.54 2.29 -8.83
C GLN A 172 9.03 2.60 -7.42
N PHE A 173 8.39 2.00 -6.42
CA PHE A 173 8.83 2.05 -5.03
C PHE A 173 8.39 0.78 -4.31
N MET A 174 9.13 0.42 -3.27
CA MET A 174 8.88 -0.76 -2.44
C MET A 174 9.28 -0.52 -1.00
N ALA A 175 8.74 -1.32 -0.10
CA ALA A 175 9.25 -1.37 1.27
C ALA A 175 10.72 -1.81 1.25
N PHE A 176 11.58 -1.05 1.92
CA PHE A 176 12.98 -1.41 2.10
C PHE A 176 13.04 -2.62 3.06
N PRO A 177 13.66 -3.75 2.70
CA PRO A 177 13.53 -4.98 3.49
C PRO A 177 14.23 -4.89 4.86
N PRO A 178 13.72 -5.61 5.88
CA PRO A 178 14.33 -5.69 7.21
C PRO A 178 15.74 -6.25 7.17
N GLY A 179 16.65 -5.76 8.01
CA GLY A 179 18.00 -6.32 8.13
C GLY A 179 18.83 -6.21 6.84
N HIS A 180 18.52 -5.22 6.01
CA HIS A 180 19.23 -4.95 4.75
C HIS A 180 19.93 -3.60 4.75
N ILE A 181 20.92 -3.50 3.87
CA ILE A 181 21.64 -2.28 3.49
C ILE A 181 21.59 -2.16 1.97
N TYR A 182 21.39 -0.94 1.49
CA TYR A 182 21.60 -0.56 0.10
C TYR A 182 22.88 0.25 0.03
N SER A 183 23.77 -0.08 -0.90
CA SER A 183 25.05 0.64 -1.10
C SER A 183 25.18 1.12 -2.54
N SER A 184 25.52 2.40 -2.71
CA SER A 184 25.86 2.94 -4.03
C SER A 184 27.27 2.55 -4.49
N LYS A 185 28.19 2.23 -3.55
CA LYS A 185 29.56 1.77 -3.85
C LYS A 185 29.61 0.31 -4.27
N GLN A 186 29.01 -0.56 -3.46
CA GLN A 186 29.01 -2.00 -3.71
C GLN A 186 27.90 -2.42 -4.68
N GLY A 187 26.94 -1.52 -4.93
CA GLY A 187 25.81 -1.75 -5.80
C GLY A 187 24.76 -2.65 -5.17
N GLY A 188 23.54 -2.14 -5.04
CA GLY A 188 22.37 -2.94 -4.76
C GLY A 188 22.08 -3.18 -3.29
N LEU A 189 21.11 -4.06 -3.07
CA LEU A 189 20.47 -4.35 -1.79
C LEU A 189 21.01 -5.68 -1.25
N ARG A 190 21.63 -5.66 -0.07
CA ARG A 190 22.22 -6.84 0.58
C ARG A 190 21.71 -7.00 2.01
N ARG A 191 21.55 -8.24 2.45
CA ARG A 191 21.16 -8.57 3.82
C ARG A 191 22.38 -8.55 4.73
N TRP A 192 22.33 -7.79 5.81
CA TRP A 192 23.39 -7.77 6.84
C TRP A 192 23.03 -8.61 8.06
N TYR A 193 21.74 -8.71 8.39
CA TYR A 193 21.29 -9.47 9.56
C TYR A 193 20.93 -10.92 9.19
N ASN A 194 21.75 -11.88 9.62
CA ASN A 194 21.57 -13.31 9.36
C ASN A 194 21.78 -14.15 10.63
N PRO A 195 20.85 -14.09 11.61
CA PRO A 195 20.93 -14.89 12.81
C PRO A 195 20.88 -16.40 12.52
N PRO A 196 21.53 -17.25 13.34
CA PRO A 196 21.53 -18.70 13.13
C PRO A 196 20.13 -19.33 13.09
N TRP A 197 19.16 -18.76 13.81
CA TRP A 197 17.77 -19.25 13.86
C TRP A 197 16.95 -18.91 12.60
N PHE A 198 17.51 -18.21 11.61
CA PHE A 198 16.94 -18.17 10.25
C PHE A 198 17.21 -19.44 9.46
N SER A 199 18.25 -20.20 9.80
CA SER A 199 18.49 -21.50 9.18
C SER A 199 17.45 -22.51 9.67
N GLU A 200 17.07 -23.48 8.83
CA GLU A 200 15.99 -24.48 9.08
C GLU A 200 16.22 -25.40 10.31
N LEU A 201 17.26 -25.16 11.10
CA LEU A 201 17.59 -25.91 12.30
C LEU A 201 16.78 -25.36 13.47
N VAL A 202 15.82 -26.17 13.93
CA VAL A 202 15.11 -25.93 15.20
C VAL A 202 16.14 -25.76 16.32
N PRO A 203 16.16 -24.61 17.03
CA PRO A 203 17.07 -24.38 18.14
C PRO A 203 16.99 -25.52 19.17
N SER A 204 18.14 -26.06 19.56
CA SER A 204 18.26 -27.23 20.45
C SER A 204 18.75 -26.89 21.85
N THR A 205 19.10 -25.62 22.10
CA THR A 205 19.53 -25.14 23.42
C THR A 205 18.43 -25.40 24.45
N PRO A 206 18.73 -26.05 25.59
CA PRO A 206 17.75 -26.28 26.65
C PRO A 206 17.15 -24.97 27.16
N TYR A 207 15.84 -24.98 27.42
CA TYR A 207 15.15 -23.83 27.99
C TYR A 207 15.66 -23.53 29.41
N ASP A 208 16.13 -22.31 29.62
CA ASP A 208 16.46 -21.76 30.94
C ASP A 208 15.59 -20.53 31.24
N PRO A 209 14.66 -20.61 32.21
CA PRO A 209 13.77 -19.51 32.55
C PRO A 209 14.50 -18.27 33.09
N LEU A 210 15.65 -18.44 33.74
CA LEU A 210 16.41 -17.32 34.30
C LEU A 210 17.13 -16.55 33.21
N VAL A 211 17.70 -17.25 32.22
CA VAL A 211 18.32 -16.61 31.04
C VAL A 211 17.28 -15.84 30.25
N LEU A 212 16.10 -16.42 30.01
CA LEU A 212 15.01 -15.73 29.31
C LEU A 212 14.56 -14.47 30.08
N ARG A 213 14.33 -14.61 31.39
CA ARG A 213 13.93 -13.48 32.24
C ARG A 213 14.96 -12.36 32.24
N ASP A 214 16.23 -12.68 32.46
CA ASP A 214 17.32 -11.70 32.47
C ASP A 214 17.46 -10.99 31.11
N THR A 215 17.37 -11.75 30.01
CA THR A 215 17.44 -11.20 28.65
C THR A 215 16.26 -10.26 28.37
N PHE A 216 15.04 -10.65 28.76
CA PHE A 216 13.85 -9.81 28.63
C PHE A 216 13.94 -8.55 29.50
N GLU A 217 14.37 -8.67 30.76
CA GLU A 217 14.54 -7.54 31.66
C GLU A 217 15.57 -6.53 31.09
N LYS A 218 16.72 -7.02 30.60
CA LYS A 218 17.73 -6.19 29.91
C LYS A 218 17.17 -5.51 28.65
N ALA A 219 16.34 -6.21 27.87
CA ALA A 219 15.73 -5.68 26.66
C ALA A 219 14.76 -4.53 26.93
N VAL A 220 13.96 -4.62 28.00
CA VAL A 220 13.07 -3.53 28.45
C VAL A 220 13.91 -2.37 28.99
N ILE A 221 14.89 -2.63 29.86
CA ILE A 221 15.68 -1.58 30.52
C ILE A 221 16.44 -0.73 29.51
N LYS A 222 17.08 -1.33 28.49
CA LYS A 222 17.80 -0.55 27.47
C LYS A 222 16.88 0.37 26.65
N ARG A 223 15.59 0.04 26.53
CA ARG A 223 14.56 0.83 25.81
C ARG A 223 13.96 1.95 26.65
N LEU A 224 14.32 2.06 27.93
CA LEU A 224 13.95 3.18 28.80
C LEU A 224 14.87 4.41 28.61
N MET A 225 15.82 4.35 27.68
CA MET A 225 16.65 5.48 27.27
C MET A 225 15.78 6.60 26.71
N THR A 226 15.60 7.70 27.45
CA THR A 226 14.81 8.85 27.02
C THR A 226 15.09 10.11 27.85
N ASP A 227 15.13 11.28 27.22
CA ASP A 227 15.20 12.60 27.87
C ASP A 227 13.84 13.32 27.89
N VAL A 228 12.74 12.59 27.66
CA VAL A 228 11.37 13.11 27.65
C VAL A 228 10.39 12.18 28.40
N PRO A 229 9.20 12.67 28.78
CA PRO A 229 8.18 11.81 29.39
C PRO A 229 7.77 10.64 28.48
N PHE A 230 7.70 9.45 29.09
CA PHE A 230 7.30 8.21 28.43
C PHE A 230 6.18 7.49 29.20
N GLY A 231 5.59 6.47 28.56
CA GLY A 231 4.63 5.58 29.20
C GLY A 231 4.67 4.15 28.66
N VAL A 232 3.67 3.35 29.04
CA VAL A 232 3.53 1.96 28.57
C VAL A 232 2.10 1.72 28.09
N LEU A 233 1.94 1.08 26.95
CA LEU A 233 0.64 0.58 26.50
C LEU A 233 0.30 -0.68 27.30
N LEU A 234 -0.86 -0.71 27.95
CA LEU A 234 -1.26 -1.75 28.88
C LEU A 234 -2.67 -2.26 28.56
N SER A 235 -2.73 -3.33 27.77
CA SER A 235 -4.00 -4.01 27.40
C SER A 235 -4.53 -4.93 28.50
N GLY A 236 -3.70 -5.28 29.49
CA GLY A 236 -4.00 -6.32 30.48
C GLY A 236 -3.64 -7.74 30.01
N GLY A 237 -3.23 -7.90 28.74
CA GLY A 237 -2.61 -9.13 28.25
C GLY A 237 -1.24 -9.38 28.90
N LEU A 238 -0.73 -10.61 28.80
CA LEU A 238 0.51 -11.04 29.44
C LEU A 238 1.70 -10.15 29.04
N ASP A 239 1.85 -9.87 27.75
CA ASP A 239 3.06 -9.25 27.20
C ASP A 239 3.23 -7.80 27.67
N SER A 240 2.18 -6.99 27.50
CA SER A 240 2.17 -5.59 27.94
C SER A 240 2.30 -5.47 29.46
N SER A 241 1.72 -6.41 30.21
CA SER A 241 1.81 -6.47 31.68
C SER A 241 3.23 -6.77 32.16
N LEU A 242 3.95 -7.68 31.49
CA LEU A 242 5.34 -7.99 31.81
C LEU A 242 6.26 -6.79 31.51
N VAL A 243 6.07 -6.11 30.37
CA VAL A 243 6.83 -4.88 30.04
C VAL A 243 6.61 -3.81 31.11
N ALA A 244 5.35 -3.54 31.48
CA ALA A 244 5.03 -2.56 32.53
C ALA A 244 5.64 -2.92 33.88
N SER A 245 5.58 -4.19 34.27
CA SER A 245 6.16 -4.69 35.53
C SER A 245 7.68 -4.51 35.60
N VAL A 246 8.40 -4.80 34.51
CA VAL A 246 9.85 -4.59 34.45
C VAL A 246 10.18 -3.09 34.50
N ALA A 247 9.48 -2.26 33.73
CA ALA A 247 9.71 -0.82 33.69
C ALA A 247 9.58 -0.19 35.09
N ILE A 248 8.52 -0.54 35.85
CA ILE A 248 8.30 -0.02 37.20
C ILE A 248 9.39 -0.46 38.17
N ARG A 249 9.72 -1.77 38.20
CA ARG A 249 10.78 -2.30 39.07
C ARG A 249 12.13 -1.63 38.82
N HIS A 250 12.41 -1.23 37.58
CA HIS A 250 13.62 -0.48 37.24
C HIS A 250 13.54 0.98 37.69
N LEU A 251 12.40 1.65 37.48
CA LEU A 251 12.16 3.03 37.92
C LEU A 251 12.25 3.20 39.44
N GLU A 252 11.81 2.22 40.23
CA GLU A 252 11.94 2.25 41.70
C GLU A 252 13.40 2.23 42.18
N LYS A 253 14.30 1.65 41.38
CA LYS A 253 15.72 1.46 41.71
C LYS A 253 16.65 2.52 41.11
N SER A 254 16.13 3.41 40.27
CA SER A 254 16.89 4.42 39.54
C SER A 254 16.51 5.83 39.99
N ASP A 255 17.39 6.81 39.74
CA ASP A 255 17.10 8.24 39.93
C ASP A 255 16.07 8.78 38.90
N ALA A 256 15.43 7.91 38.13
CA ALA A 256 14.46 8.21 37.07
C ALA A 256 13.13 8.81 37.56
N ARG A 257 13.04 9.23 38.84
CA ARG A 257 11.95 10.06 39.38
C ARG A 257 11.82 11.42 38.69
N GLN A 258 12.77 11.79 37.83
CA GLN A 258 12.77 13.06 37.09
C GLN A 258 11.50 13.31 36.25
N TRP A 259 10.76 12.26 35.84
CA TRP A 259 9.55 12.40 35.01
C TRP A 259 8.22 12.20 35.76
N GLY A 260 8.27 12.09 37.10
CA GLY A 260 7.09 11.96 37.95
C GLY A 260 7.18 10.81 38.95
N SER A 261 6.23 10.78 39.90
CA SER A 261 6.23 9.80 40.99
C SER A 261 5.65 8.43 40.61
N LYS A 262 5.01 8.31 39.44
CA LYS A 262 4.36 7.09 38.95
C LYS A 262 4.49 6.96 37.44
N LEU A 263 4.70 5.73 36.96
CA LEU A 263 4.66 5.41 35.54
C LEU A 263 3.25 5.60 34.98
N HIS A 264 3.14 6.25 33.82
CA HIS A 264 1.88 6.40 33.09
C HIS A 264 1.61 5.16 32.24
N THR A 265 0.41 4.59 32.33
CA THR A 265 -0.04 3.45 31.51
C THR A 265 -1.30 3.81 30.74
N PHE A 266 -1.43 3.31 29.51
CA PHE A 266 -2.53 3.67 28.60
C PHE A 266 -3.24 2.42 28.08
N CYS A 267 -4.57 2.43 28.13
CA CYS A 267 -5.42 1.41 27.51
C CYS A 267 -6.51 2.11 26.70
N ILE A 268 -6.91 1.54 25.56
CA ILE A 268 -8.03 2.04 24.76
C ILE A 268 -9.03 0.93 24.45
N GLY A 269 -10.32 1.25 24.50
CA GLY A 269 -11.37 0.30 24.19
C GLY A 269 -12.73 0.95 24.06
N LEU A 270 -13.70 0.19 23.56
CA LEU A 270 -15.11 0.54 23.72
C LEU A 270 -15.47 0.49 25.20
N LYS A 271 -16.40 1.34 25.64
CA LYS A 271 -16.83 1.39 27.04
C LYS A 271 -17.27 0.00 27.51
N GLY A 272 -16.63 -0.50 28.57
CA GLY A 272 -16.91 -1.83 29.14
C GLY A 272 -16.21 -3.00 28.45
N SER A 273 -15.23 -2.76 27.56
CA SER A 273 -14.47 -3.84 26.93
C SER A 273 -13.65 -4.65 27.95
N PRO A 274 -13.39 -5.94 27.68
CA PRO A 274 -12.58 -6.79 28.55
C PRO A 274 -11.16 -6.26 28.75
N ASP A 275 -10.57 -5.66 27.71
CA ASP A 275 -9.20 -5.11 27.78
C ASP A 275 -9.09 -3.95 28.78
N LEU A 276 -10.10 -3.08 28.86
CA LEU A 276 -10.09 -1.98 29.83
C LEU A 276 -10.14 -2.51 31.28
N LYS A 277 -10.95 -3.56 31.50
CA LYS A 277 -11.03 -4.22 32.81
C LYS A 277 -9.70 -4.86 33.18
N ALA A 278 -9.12 -5.66 32.29
CA ALA A 278 -7.86 -6.36 32.54
C ALA A 278 -6.68 -5.37 32.70
N GLY A 279 -6.61 -4.35 31.85
CA GLY A 279 -5.62 -3.28 31.94
C GLY A 279 -5.68 -2.56 33.28
N LYS A 280 -6.89 -2.28 33.78
CA LYS A 280 -7.09 -1.67 35.10
C LYS A 280 -6.66 -2.57 36.25
N GLU A 281 -6.99 -3.87 36.22
CA GLU A 281 -6.56 -4.82 37.25
C GLU A 281 -5.03 -4.86 37.38
N VAL A 282 -4.32 -4.91 36.26
CA VAL A 282 -2.85 -4.88 36.24
C VAL A 282 -2.33 -3.52 36.69
N ALA A 283 -2.95 -2.43 36.27
CA ALA A 283 -2.56 -1.09 36.67
C ALA A 283 -2.69 -0.83 38.17
N ASP A 284 -3.76 -1.33 38.79
CA ASP A 284 -4.03 -1.27 40.23
C ASP A 284 -2.99 -2.10 41.00
N TYR A 285 -2.69 -3.31 40.53
CA TYR A 285 -1.63 -4.16 41.10
C TYR A 285 -0.25 -3.50 41.05
N LEU A 286 0.08 -2.88 39.92
CA LEU A 286 1.36 -2.21 39.69
C LEU A 286 1.43 -0.78 40.26
N GLY A 287 0.30 -0.23 40.73
CA GLY A 287 0.24 1.13 41.30
C GLY A 287 0.46 2.27 40.31
N THR A 288 0.25 2.05 39.00
CA THR A 288 0.52 3.02 37.92
C THR A 288 -0.47 4.19 37.87
N ARG A 289 -0.11 5.27 37.17
CA ARG A 289 -1.08 6.29 36.77
C ARG A 289 -1.76 5.85 35.47
N HIS A 290 -2.86 5.12 35.62
CA HIS A 290 -3.58 4.52 34.50
C HIS A 290 -4.51 5.51 33.80
N HIS A 291 -4.48 5.50 32.47
CA HIS A 291 -5.36 6.27 31.60
C HIS A 291 -6.20 5.31 30.79
N GLU A 292 -7.47 5.18 31.19
CA GLU A 292 -8.48 4.42 30.46
C GLU A 292 -9.10 5.35 29.40
N LEU A 293 -8.84 5.07 28.13
CA LEU A 293 -9.29 5.87 27.01
C LEU A 293 -10.46 5.17 26.30
N HIS A 294 -11.52 5.92 26.02
CA HIS A 294 -12.67 5.39 25.27
C HIS A 294 -12.73 5.95 23.86
N PHE A 295 -13.30 5.19 22.95
CA PHE A 295 -13.76 5.67 21.66
C PHE A 295 -15.15 5.07 21.36
N THR A 296 -15.89 5.73 20.47
CA THR A 296 -17.16 5.25 19.95
C THR A 296 -16.94 4.53 18.61
N VAL A 297 -17.89 3.69 18.22
CA VAL A 297 -17.84 3.03 16.90
C VAL A 297 -17.80 4.06 15.77
N GLN A 298 -18.55 5.17 15.89
CA GLN A 298 -18.56 6.22 14.89
C GLN A 298 -17.19 6.91 14.76
N GLU A 299 -16.55 7.28 15.87
CA GLU A 299 -15.16 7.82 15.84
C GLU A 299 -14.18 6.82 15.20
N GLY A 300 -14.40 5.52 15.41
CA GLY A 300 -13.61 4.48 14.75
C GLY A 300 -13.84 4.46 13.23
N ILE A 301 -15.09 4.54 12.77
CA ILE A 301 -15.45 4.58 11.35
C ILE A 301 -14.90 5.84 10.68
N ASP A 302 -15.09 7.00 11.31
CA ASP A 302 -14.64 8.30 10.80
C ASP A 302 -13.11 8.37 10.66
N ALA A 303 -12.38 7.63 11.49
CA ALA A 303 -10.92 7.58 11.44
C ALA A 303 -10.35 6.64 10.36
N ILE A 304 -11.15 5.79 9.71
CA ILE A 304 -10.64 4.74 8.80
C ILE A 304 -9.79 5.32 7.67
N GLU A 305 -10.21 6.43 7.07
CA GLU A 305 -9.47 7.06 5.97
C GLU A 305 -8.09 7.56 6.43
N GLU A 306 -8.02 8.27 7.55
CA GLU A 306 -6.76 8.72 8.16
C GLU A 306 -5.88 7.52 8.53
N VAL A 307 -6.47 6.45 9.08
CA VAL A 307 -5.74 5.23 9.45
C VAL A 307 -5.13 4.57 8.21
N ILE A 308 -5.88 4.42 7.12
CA ILE A 308 -5.36 3.87 5.86
C ILE A 308 -4.23 4.77 5.34
N TYR A 309 -4.40 6.09 5.38
CA TYR A 309 -3.36 7.04 4.97
C TYR A 309 -2.07 6.91 5.79
N HIS A 310 -2.18 6.75 7.11
CA HIS A 310 -1.02 6.65 8.00
C HIS A 310 -0.34 5.28 7.96
N VAL A 311 -1.10 4.19 7.87
CA VAL A 311 -0.57 2.83 7.88
C VAL A 311 -0.13 2.38 6.47
N GLU A 312 -0.68 3.00 5.42
CA GLU A 312 -0.32 2.74 4.02
C GLU A 312 -0.57 1.28 3.60
N THR A 313 -1.67 0.71 4.07
CA THR A 313 -2.09 -0.68 3.78
C THR A 313 -3.60 -0.78 3.67
N TYR A 314 -4.06 -1.82 2.97
CA TYR A 314 -5.47 -2.19 2.87
C TYR A 314 -5.78 -3.51 3.61
N ASP A 315 -4.80 -4.09 4.33
CA ASP A 315 -5.02 -5.32 5.09
C ASP A 315 -6.07 -5.13 6.19
N VAL A 316 -7.12 -5.94 6.14
CA VAL A 316 -8.29 -5.81 7.02
C VAL A 316 -7.92 -5.96 8.49
N THR A 317 -7.06 -6.92 8.82
CA THR A 317 -6.66 -7.18 10.22
C THR A 317 -5.88 -5.99 10.77
N THR A 318 -5.02 -5.41 9.94
CA THR A 318 -4.21 -4.24 10.28
C THR A 318 -5.09 -3.02 10.51
N ILE A 319 -5.98 -2.68 9.58
CA ILE A 319 -6.81 -1.49 9.72
C ILE A 319 -7.70 -1.59 10.98
N ARG A 320 -8.24 -2.78 11.25
CA ARG A 320 -9.02 -3.04 12.48
C ARG A 320 -8.22 -2.81 13.75
N ALA A 321 -6.97 -3.31 13.83
CA ALA A 321 -6.12 -3.16 15.00
C ALA A 321 -5.52 -1.74 15.12
N SER A 322 -5.17 -1.12 14.00
CA SER A 322 -4.54 0.20 13.94
C SER A 322 -5.50 1.33 14.26
N THR A 323 -6.81 1.17 14.01
CA THR A 323 -7.81 2.21 14.30
C THR A 323 -7.83 2.63 15.79
N PRO A 324 -8.02 1.72 16.77
CA PRO A 324 -7.93 2.10 18.18
C PRO A 324 -6.53 2.58 18.56
N MET A 325 -5.46 1.98 18.02
CA MET A 325 -4.08 2.43 18.28
C MET A 325 -3.83 3.87 17.82
N PHE A 326 -4.36 4.25 16.66
CA PHE A 326 -4.28 5.60 16.11
C PHE A 326 -5.00 6.61 17.01
N LEU A 327 -6.24 6.31 17.40
CA LEU A 327 -7.02 7.15 18.32
C LEU A 327 -6.35 7.28 19.69
N MET A 328 -5.77 6.18 20.21
CA MET A 328 -5.01 6.18 21.46
C MET A 328 -3.77 7.06 21.36
N SER A 329 -2.99 6.92 20.29
CA SER A 329 -1.78 7.72 20.05
C SER A 329 -2.09 9.23 20.01
N ARG A 330 -3.18 9.63 19.34
CA ARG A 330 -3.66 11.04 19.34
C ARG A 330 -3.90 11.55 20.77
N LYS A 331 -4.53 10.74 21.62
CA LYS A 331 -4.80 11.10 23.03
C LYS A 331 -3.52 11.12 23.87
N ILE A 332 -2.63 10.14 23.73
CA ILE A 332 -1.33 10.08 24.42
C ILE A 332 -0.51 11.34 24.10
N LYS A 333 -0.44 11.73 22.83
CA LYS A 333 0.27 12.94 22.41
C LYS A 333 -0.32 14.20 23.04
N SER A 334 -1.65 14.28 23.17
CA SER A 334 -2.33 15.41 23.84
C SER A 334 -1.99 15.54 25.33
N LEU A 335 -1.54 14.45 25.96
CA LEU A 335 -1.06 14.43 27.35
C LEU A 335 0.43 14.76 27.49
N GLY A 336 1.11 15.10 26.39
CA GLY A 336 2.53 15.47 26.37
C GLY A 336 3.50 14.29 26.39
N VAL A 337 3.02 13.05 26.31
CA VAL A 337 3.86 11.85 26.23
C VAL A 337 4.32 11.63 24.80
N LYS A 338 5.63 11.47 24.60
CA LYS A 338 6.23 11.32 23.25
C LYS A 338 6.68 9.90 22.93
N MET A 339 6.95 9.08 23.96
CA MET A 339 7.45 7.71 23.81
C MET A 339 6.59 6.75 24.63
N VAL A 340 6.30 5.58 24.07
CA VAL A 340 5.63 4.49 24.79
C VAL A 340 6.28 3.16 24.49
N LEU A 341 6.35 2.29 25.49
CA LEU A 341 6.69 0.88 25.29
C LEU A 341 5.43 0.05 25.00
N SER A 342 5.59 -1.00 24.21
CA SER A 342 4.54 -1.97 23.86
C SER A 342 5.07 -3.40 24.02
N GLY A 343 4.14 -4.36 24.11
CA GLY A 343 4.42 -5.81 24.17
C GLY A 343 4.41 -6.52 22.80
N GLU A 344 4.34 -5.77 21.70
CA GLU A 344 4.33 -6.32 20.33
C GLU A 344 5.56 -7.21 20.06
N GLY A 345 5.37 -8.25 19.26
CA GLY A 345 6.42 -9.22 18.89
C GLY A 345 6.48 -10.46 19.78
N SER A 346 5.81 -10.45 20.96
CA SER A 346 5.82 -11.59 21.88
C SER A 346 5.15 -12.83 21.26
N ASP A 347 3.95 -12.67 20.69
CA ASP A 347 3.20 -13.76 20.07
C ASP A 347 3.96 -14.40 18.90
N GLU A 348 4.68 -13.59 18.12
CA GLU A 348 5.49 -14.09 17.01
C GLU A 348 6.72 -14.87 17.46
N ILE A 349 7.37 -14.45 18.54
CA ILE A 349 8.56 -15.09 19.08
C ILE A 349 8.19 -16.40 19.81
N PHE A 350 7.12 -16.40 20.60
CA PHE A 350 6.75 -17.52 21.48
C PHE A 350 5.65 -18.42 20.92
N GLY A 351 5.08 -18.09 19.76
CA GLY A 351 3.94 -18.82 19.20
C GLY A 351 2.66 -18.63 20.02
N GLY A 352 2.37 -17.39 20.43
CA GLY A 352 1.27 -17.07 21.35
C GLY A 352 -0.13 -17.04 20.70
N TYR A 353 -0.20 -16.94 19.36
CA TYR A 353 -1.48 -16.99 18.66
C TYR A 353 -2.18 -18.35 18.79
N LEU A 354 -3.51 -18.35 18.94
CA LEU A 354 -4.32 -19.56 19.18
C LEU A 354 -4.09 -20.69 18.16
N TYR A 355 -3.76 -20.36 16.90
CA TYR A 355 -3.53 -21.38 15.88
C TYR A 355 -2.24 -22.20 16.12
N PHE A 356 -1.29 -21.71 16.92
CA PHE A 356 -0.08 -22.47 17.28
C PHE A 356 -0.38 -23.71 18.12
N HIS A 357 -1.54 -23.77 18.81
CA HIS A 357 -2.00 -25.01 19.44
C HIS A 357 -2.22 -26.15 18.45
N LYS A 358 -2.39 -25.85 17.15
CA LYS A 358 -2.55 -26.81 16.06
C LYS A 358 -1.26 -27.05 15.28
N ALA A 359 -0.11 -26.52 15.73
CA ALA A 359 1.17 -26.76 15.07
C ALA A 359 1.48 -28.28 15.09
N PRO A 360 1.74 -28.94 13.94
CA PRO A 360 1.92 -30.39 13.89
C PRO A 360 3.09 -30.91 14.72
N ASN A 361 4.15 -30.12 14.85
CA ASN A 361 5.37 -30.46 15.57
C ASN A 361 6.22 -29.19 15.82
N LYS A 362 7.31 -29.33 16.58
CA LYS A 362 8.24 -28.23 16.91
C LYS A 362 8.91 -27.59 15.69
N LYS A 363 9.09 -28.33 14.59
CA LYS A 363 9.72 -27.81 13.37
C LYS A 363 8.77 -26.85 12.66
N GLU A 364 7.52 -27.25 12.45
CA GLU A 364 6.48 -26.40 11.86
C GLU A 364 6.19 -25.16 12.72
N LEU A 365 6.21 -25.29 14.06
CA LEU A 365 6.11 -24.14 14.95
C LEU A 365 7.27 -23.16 14.71
N HIS A 366 8.50 -23.66 14.71
CA HIS A 366 9.68 -22.83 14.49
C HIS A 366 9.67 -22.15 13.11
N GLU A 367 9.39 -22.90 12.05
CA GLU A 367 9.29 -22.36 10.69
C GLU A 367 8.21 -21.29 10.58
N GLU A 368 7.05 -21.48 11.21
CA GLU A 368 5.99 -20.47 11.20
C GLU A 368 6.38 -19.24 12.02
N THR A 369 6.98 -19.38 13.21
CA THR A 369 7.51 -18.24 13.98
C THR A 369 8.57 -17.48 13.20
N SER A 370 9.48 -18.19 12.52
CA SER A 370 10.50 -17.60 11.65
C SER A 370 9.88 -16.90 10.44
N ARG A 371 8.81 -17.44 9.86
CA ARG A 371 8.12 -16.88 8.69
C ARG A 371 7.30 -15.62 9.00
N ILE A 372 6.63 -15.59 10.16
CA ILE A 372 5.87 -14.39 10.60
C ILE A 372 6.80 -13.31 11.14
N PHE A 373 7.98 -13.69 11.61
CA PHE A 373 9.03 -12.75 11.92
C PHE A 373 9.52 -12.07 10.62
N PRO A 374 9.79 -10.75 10.60
CA PRO A 374 10.02 -10.03 9.36
C PRO A 374 11.40 -10.37 8.80
N GLN A 375 11.45 -11.31 7.86
CA GLN A 375 12.69 -11.75 7.22
C GLN A 375 12.92 -11.05 5.88
N ASP A 376 11.84 -10.69 5.19
CA ASP A 376 11.80 -10.10 3.84
C ASP A 376 10.53 -9.25 3.68
N SER A 377 10.46 -8.43 2.62
CA SER A 377 9.29 -7.60 2.29
C SER A 377 7.98 -8.39 2.15
N THR A 378 8.04 -9.70 1.94
CA THR A 378 6.90 -10.63 1.84
C THR A 378 6.32 -11.08 3.19
N SER A 379 7.13 -11.06 4.26
CA SER A 379 6.74 -11.49 5.61
C SER A 379 6.22 -10.33 6.50
N GLN A 380 6.32 -9.08 6.04
CA GLN A 380 5.93 -7.86 6.76
C GLN A 380 4.42 -7.68 7.04
N SER A 381 3.58 -8.64 6.64
CA SER A 381 2.11 -8.53 6.77
C SER A 381 1.56 -8.66 8.21
N LYS A 382 2.38 -9.02 9.23
CA LYS A 382 1.82 -9.45 10.54
C LYS A 382 2.30 -8.73 11.82
N LEU A 383 3.53 -8.20 11.93
CA LEU A 383 3.91 -7.36 13.10
C LEU A 383 3.48 -5.91 12.91
N GLY A 384 3.00 -5.25 13.97
CA GLY A 384 2.41 -3.89 14.07
C GLY A 384 3.14 -2.68 13.44
N SER A 385 4.18 -2.91 12.62
CA SER A 385 4.63 -2.03 11.52
C SER A 385 4.24 -2.68 10.18
N ARG A 386 2.93 -2.88 9.97
CA ARG A 386 2.35 -3.68 8.86
C ARG A 386 2.30 -2.90 7.54
N CYS A 387 3.47 -2.70 6.96
CA CYS A 387 3.62 -2.26 5.58
C CYS A 387 3.70 -3.49 4.66
N VAL A 388 2.75 -3.57 3.73
CA VAL A 388 2.76 -4.39 2.51
C VAL A 388 2.68 -5.91 2.71
N LEU A 389 1.46 -6.44 2.51
CA LEU A 389 1.29 -7.73 1.84
C LEU A 389 1.93 -7.61 0.44
N TYR A 390 3.01 -8.35 0.23
CA TYR A 390 3.58 -8.59 -1.08
C TYR A 390 2.63 -9.51 -1.84
N CYS A 391 1.56 -8.94 -2.40
CA CYS A 391 1.19 -9.39 -3.72
C CYS A 391 2.32 -8.88 -4.60
N ARG A 392 3.15 -9.78 -5.14
CA ARG A 392 3.79 -9.47 -6.44
C ARG A 392 2.71 -8.76 -7.24
N HIS A 393 3.00 -7.57 -7.76
CA HIS A 393 2.19 -6.98 -8.81
C HIS A 393 2.11 -8.02 -9.94
N HIS A 394 1.17 -8.95 -9.84
CA HIS A 394 0.26 -9.12 -10.92
C HIS A 394 -0.77 -8.04 -10.63
N PRO A 395 -0.64 -6.86 -11.28
CA PRO A 395 -1.80 -6.00 -11.41
C PRO A 395 -2.95 -6.90 -11.84
N SER A 396 -4.16 -6.67 -11.36
CA SER A 396 -5.31 -7.08 -12.16
C SER A 396 -5.17 -6.34 -13.48
N THR A 397 -4.47 -6.95 -14.44
CA THR A 397 -4.20 -6.35 -15.73
C THR A 397 -5.55 -6.31 -16.43
N MET A 398 -6.07 -5.11 -16.66
CA MET A 398 -7.25 -4.79 -17.45
C MET A 398 -7.02 -3.42 -18.09
N CYS A 399 -7.81 -3.01 -19.06
CA CYS A 399 -7.67 -1.64 -19.57
C CYS A 399 -7.93 -0.59 -18.47
N GLY A 400 -7.24 0.55 -18.57
CA GLY A 400 -7.50 1.76 -17.82
C GLY A 400 -8.14 2.80 -18.72
N ILE A 401 -9.24 3.42 -18.30
CA ILE A 401 -9.82 4.56 -19.02
C ILE A 401 -9.85 5.79 -18.13
N LEU A 402 -9.62 6.95 -18.73
CA LEU A 402 -9.83 8.28 -18.15
C LEU A 402 -10.50 9.15 -19.21
N ALA A 403 -11.67 9.69 -18.90
CA ALA A 403 -12.35 10.65 -19.76
C ALA A 403 -12.65 11.93 -19.00
N VAL A 404 -12.42 13.07 -19.64
CA VAL A 404 -12.65 14.41 -19.08
C VAL A 404 -13.46 15.21 -20.09
N LEU A 405 -14.67 15.60 -19.72
CA LEU A 405 -15.69 16.13 -20.63
C LEU A 405 -16.09 17.54 -20.19
N GLY A 406 -15.99 18.51 -21.10
CA GLY A 406 -16.41 19.89 -20.84
C GLY A 406 -15.42 20.72 -20.03
N CYS A 407 -14.11 20.53 -20.22
CA CYS A 407 -13.09 21.36 -19.57
C CYS A 407 -13.14 22.82 -20.08
N VAL A 408 -13.20 23.79 -19.16
CA VAL A 408 -13.15 25.20 -19.52
C VAL A 408 -11.76 25.59 -20.04
N ASP A 409 -10.69 25.03 -19.45
CA ASP A 409 -9.32 25.24 -19.90
C ASP A 409 -8.86 24.13 -20.86
N ASN A 410 -8.80 24.45 -22.15
CA ASN A 410 -8.31 23.54 -23.20
C ASN A 410 -6.82 23.75 -23.56
N SER A 411 -6.05 24.36 -22.66
CA SER A 411 -4.64 24.63 -22.87
C SER A 411 -3.80 23.35 -22.99
N GLN A 412 -2.58 23.53 -23.55
CA GLN A 412 -1.57 22.47 -23.56
C GLN A 412 -1.24 21.97 -22.15
N ALA A 413 -1.37 22.83 -21.12
CA ALA A 413 -1.14 22.45 -19.73
C ALA A 413 -2.19 21.47 -19.22
N THR A 414 -3.48 21.70 -19.50
CA THR A 414 -4.57 20.76 -19.19
C THR A 414 -4.34 19.42 -19.90
N ARG A 415 -4.00 19.46 -21.18
CA ARG A 415 -3.69 18.24 -21.94
C ARG A 415 -2.54 17.45 -21.29
N SER A 416 -1.45 18.11 -20.92
CA SER A 416 -0.32 17.49 -20.22
C SER A 416 -0.71 16.93 -18.85
N ARG A 417 -1.60 17.62 -18.11
CA ARG A 417 -2.12 17.14 -16.82
C ARG A 417 -2.94 15.86 -17.00
N ILE A 418 -3.86 15.82 -17.97
CA ILE A 418 -4.68 14.64 -18.26
C ILE A 418 -3.82 13.44 -18.64
N ILE A 419 -2.78 13.63 -19.46
CA ILE A 419 -1.81 12.57 -19.77
C ILE A 419 -1.08 12.07 -18.51
N LYS A 420 -0.70 12.98 -17.59
CA LYS A 420 -0.06 12.58 -16.33
C LYS A 420 -1.01 11.75 -15.45
N LEU A 421 -2.30 12.09 -15.46
CA LEU A 421 -3.34 11.34 -14.73
C LEU A 421 -3.64 9.99 -15.38
N SER A 422 -3.73 9.90 -16.71
CA SER A 422 -3.93 8.63 -17.43
C SER A 422 -2.80 7.65 -17.12
N ARG A 423 -1.55 8.12 -17.07
CA ARG A 423 -0.38 7.30 -16.74
C ARG A 423 -0.45 6.62 -15.36
N ARG A 424 -1.23 7.16 -14.41
CA ARG A 424 -1.48 6.47 -13.13
C ARG A 424 -2.22 5.15 -13.34
N LEU A 425 -2.96 5.01 -14.44
CA LEU A 425 -3.70 3.81 -14.83
C LEU A 425 -2.89 2.84 -15.70
N ARG A 426 -1.66 3.21 -16.12
CA ARG A 426 -0.81 2.39 -17.01
C ARG A 426 -0.49 1.00 -16.45
N HIS A 427 -0.43 0.86 -15.13
CA HIS A 427 -0.24 -0.43 -14.47
C HIS A 427 -1.37 -1.45 -14.77
N ARG A 428 -2.57 -0.99 -15.16
CA ARG A 428 -3.67 -1.88 -15.57
C ARG A 428 -3.46 -2.37 -17.01
N GLY A 429 -3.16 -1.43 -17.92
CA GLY A 429 -2.95 -1.67 -19.35
C GLY A 429 -1.58 -1.17 -19.80
N PRO A 430 -0.51 -1.97 -19.63
CA PRO A 430 0.86 -1.55 -19.91
C PRO A 430 1.25 -1.59 -21.39
N ASP A 431 0.44 -2.23 -22.24
CA ASP A 431 0.84 -2.58 -23.61
C ASP A 431 0.83 -1.36 -24.54
N TRP A 432 -0.08 -0.41 -24.33
CA TRP A 432 -0.21 0.77 -25.18
C TRP A 432 -0.99 1.90 -24.49
N SER A 433 -0.76 3.15 -24.88
CA SER A 433 -1.46 4.33 -24.34
C SER A 433 -2.00 5.23 -25.46
N GLY A 434 -3.24 5.71 -25.30
CA GLY A 434 -3.94 6.53 -26.28
C GLY A 434 -4.65 7.72 -25.68
N LEU A 435 -4.79 8.79 -26.48
CA LEU A 435 -5.56 9.97 -26.11
C LEU A 435 -6.26 10.53 -27.35
N HIS A 436 -7.59 10.54 -27.32
CA HIS A 436 -8.40 11.34 -28.22
C HIS A 436 -8.70 12.70 -27.58
N CYS A 437 -8.67 13.76 -28.38
CA CYS A 437 -8.94 15.14 -27.97
C CYS A 437 -9.87 15.76 -29.01
N TYR A 438 -11.03 16.21 -28.57
CA TYR A 438 -11.98 16.97 -29.39
C TYR A 438 -12.43 18.19 -28.59
N GLU A 439 -11.94 19.36 -28.98
CA GLU A 439 -12.17 20.63 -28.26
C GLU A 439 -11.86 20.54 -26.75
N ASP A 440 -12.91 20.60 -25.92
CA ASP A 440 -12.90 20.56 -24.45
C ASP A 440 -13.09 19.13 -23.87
N CYS A 441 -13.05 18.11 -24.72
CA CYS A 441 -13.26 16.72 -24.35
C CYS A 441 -12.01 15.86 -24.62
N TYR A 442 -11.66 15.02 -23.65
CA TYR A 442 -10.48 14.17 -23.66
C TYR A 442 -10.86 12.73 -23.29
N LEU A 443 -10.53 11.76 -24.14
CA LEU A 443 -10.72 10.33 -23.87
C LEU A 443 -9.37 9.63 -23.94
N ALA A 444 -8.83 9.25 -22.78
CA ALA A 444 -7.58 8.52 -22.63
C ALA A 444 -7.84 7.02 -22.37
N HIS A 445 -6.90 6.19 -22.82
CA HIS A 445 -6.93 4.74 -22.66
C HIS A 445 -5.52 4.20 -22.40
N GLU A 446 -5.42 3.29 -21.45
CA GLU A 446 -4.22 2.49 -21.15
C GLU A 446 -4.60 1.03 -21.42
N ARG A 447 -4.03 0.44 -22.46
CA ARG A 447 -4.51 -0.80 -23.07
C ARG A 447 -3.80 -2.03 -22.53
N LEU A 448 -4.58 -3.06 -22.25
CA LEU A 448 -4.13 -4.44 -22.19
C LEU A 448 -4.65 -5.18 -23.43
N ALA A 449 -3.74 -5.76 -24.21
CA ALA A 449 -4.06 -6.39 -25.49
C ALA A 449 -4.54 -7.85 -25.31
N ILE A 450 -5.86 -8.06 -25.25
CA ILE A 450 -6.48 -9.40 -25.14
C ILE A 450 -7.14 -9.83 -26.47
N ILE A 451 -8.10 -9.04 -26.97
CA ILE A 451 -8.79 -9.26 -28.25
C ILE A 451 -8.25 -8.26 -29.27
N ASP A 452 -8.00 -8.74 -30.48
CA ASP A 452 -7.32 -8.04 -31.56
C ASP A 452 -6.05 -7.29 -31.09
N PRO A 453 -4.98 -8.01 -30.71
CA PRO A 453 -3.76 -7.38 -30.20
C PRO A 453 -3.10 -6.38 -31.16
N ILE A 454 -3.39 -6.49 -32.47
CA ILE A 454 -2.71 -5.76 -33.54
C ILE A 454 -3.43 -4.45 -33.90
N SER A 455 -4.76 -4.47 -34.04
CA SER A 455 -5.54 -3.29 -34.49
C SER A 455 -6.53 -2.74 -33.46
N GLY A 456 -6.70 -3.38 -32.31
CA GLY A 456 -7.67 -2.98 -31.28
C GLY A 456 -7.26 -1.79 -30.40
N ASP A 457 -6.45 -0.86 -30.91
CA ASP A 457 -6.03 0.35 -30.19
C ASP A 457 -7.24 1.27 -29.95
N GLN A 458 -7.30 1.88 -28.75
CA GLN A 458 -8.45 2.69 -28.32
C GLN A 458 -8.04 4.14 -28.05
N PRO A 459 -8.94 5.15 -28.15
CA PRO A 459 -10.38 5.04 -28.37
C PRO A 459 -10.79 4.43 -29.72
N LEU A 460 -11.96 3.81 -29.78
CA LEU A 460 -12.58 3.25 -30.98
C LEU A 460 -13.54 4.27 -31.60
N TYR A 461 -13.86 4.12 -32.89
CA TYR A 461 -14.54 5.13 -33.69
C TYR A 461 -15.65 4.55 -34.58
N SER A 462 -16.69 5.35 -34.86
CA SER A 462 -17.58 5.13 -36.01
C SER A 462 -16.84 5.38 -37.34
N GLU A 463 -17.46 5.06 -38.48
CA GLU A 463 -16.84 5.22 -39.81
C GLU A 463 -16.45 6.66 -40.12
N ASP A 464 -17.32 7.60 -39.75
CA ASP A 464 -17.10 9.04 -39.93
C ASP A 464 -16.29 9.65 -38.78
N LYS A 465 -15.87 8.83 -37.80
CA LYS A 465 -15.17 9.20 -36.56
C LYS A 465 -15.90 10.23 -35.72
N THR A 466 -17.21 10.35 -35.90
CA THR A 466 -18.01 11.30 -35.12
C THR A 466 -18.40 10.75 -33.76
N VAL A 467 -18.50 9.42 -33.62
CA VAL A 467 -18.69 8.74 -32.35
C VAL A 467 -17.36 8.13 -31.91
N VAL A 468 -16.93 8.45 -30.69
CA VAL A 468 -15.66 8.03 -30.10
C VAL A 468 -15.92 7.31 -28.79
N VAL A 469 -15.33 6.14 -28.56
CA VAL A 469 -15.57 5.35 -27.34
C VAL A 469 -14.27 4.82 -26.73
N THR A 470 -14.12 4.96 -25.42
CA THR A 470 -13.03 4.34 -24.63
C THR A 470 -13.63 3.31 -23.69
N VAL A 471 -13.12 2.08 -23.71
CA VAL A 471 -13.75 0.91 -23.07
C VAL A 471 -12.76 0.15 -22.21
N ASN A 472 -13.22 -0.18 -21.01
CA ASN A 472 -12.62 -1.18 -20.13
C ASN A 472 -13.58 -2.37 -20.04
N GLY A 473 -13.16 -3.54 -20.50
CA GLY A 473 -13.99 -4.76 -20.48
C GLY A 473 -14.20 -5.37 -21.86
N GLU A 474 -15.21 -6.24 -21.97
CA GLU A 474 -15.49 -7.11 -23.11
C GLU A 474 -16.99 -7.21 -23.42
N ILE A 475 -17.33 -7.26 -24.71
CA ILE A 475 -18.69 -7.47 -25.24
C ILE A 475 -18.78 -8.89 -25.83
N TYR A 476 -19.39 -9.80 -25.07
CA TYR A 476 -19.45 -11.23 -25.39
C TYR A 476 -20.32 -11.57 -26.61
N ASN A 477 -21.35 -10.77 -26.88
CA ASN A 477 -22.23 -10.97 -28.03
C ASN A 477 -21.84 -10.16 -29.27
N HIS A 478 -20.64 -9.56 -29.31
CA HIS A 478 -20.23 -8.67 -30.41
C HIS A 478 -20.33 -9.31 -31.80
N LYS A 479 -20.02 -10.61 -31.96
CA LYS A 479 -20.13 -11.30 -33.26
C LYS A 479 -21.58 -11.36 -33.75
N ALA A 480 -22.50 -11.75 -32.86
CA ALA A 480 -23.92 -11.77 -33.17
C ALA A 480 -24.46 -10.36 -33.44
N LEU A 481 -23.96 -9.34 -32.73
CA LEU A 481 -24.30 -7.95 -32.97
C LEU A 481 -23.82 -7.51 -34.36
N ARG A 482 -22.57 -7.79 -34.76
CA ARG A 482 -22.02 -7.46 -36.09
C ARG A 482 -22.81 -8.10 -37.24
N GLU A 483 -23.38 -9.28 -37.02
CA GLU A 483 -24.23 -10.00 -37.99
C GLU A 483 -25.69 -9.52 -38.01
N SER A 484 -26.11 -8.68 -37.05
CA SER A 484 -27.47 -8.16 -36.99
C SER A 484 -27.81 -7.28 -38.19
N GLU A 485 -29.09 -7.23 -38.57
CA GLU A 485 -29.55 -6.44 -39.71
C GLU A 485 -29.16 -4.96 -39.59
N SER A 486 -29.15 -4.40 -38.39
CA SER A 486 -28.75 -3.00 -38.14
C SER A 486 -27.25 -2.76 -38.31
N LEU A 487 -26.38 -3.73 -38.03
CA LEU A 487 -24.93 -3.50 -38.01
C LEU A 487 -24.16 -4.09 -39.19
N LYS A 488 -24.77 -5.01 -39.95
CA LYS A 488 -24.10 -5.72 -41.05
C LYS A 488 -23.57 -4.80 -42.16
N SER A 489 -24.18 -3.63 -42.35
CA SER A 489 -23.78 -2.64 -43.37
C SER A 489 -22.62 -1.74 -42.94
N HIS A 490 -22.29 -1.71 -41.65
CA HIS A 490 -21.21 -0.88 -41.12
C HIS A 490 -19.83 -1.41 -41.51
N LYS A 491 -18.85 -0.50 -41.63
CA LYS A 491 -17.46 -0.82 -41.93
C LYS A 491 -16.63 -0.74 -40.65
N TYR A 492 -16.12 -1.89 -40.24
CA TYR A 492 -15.26 -2.02 -39.07
C TYR A 492 -13.79 -1.87 -39.45
N HIS A 493 -13.04 -1.16 -38.62
CA HIS A 493 -11.61 -0.90 -38.73
C HIS A 493 -10.77 -1.86 -37.89
N THR A 494 -11.37 -2.48 -36.87
CA THR A 494 -10.70 -3.37 -35.92
C THR A 494 -11.45 -4.69 -35.76
N GLY A 495 -10.73 -5.70 -35.27
CA GLY A 495 -11.30 -6.94 -34.75
C GLY A 495 -11.79 -6.83 -33.30
N SER A 496 -11.70 -5.65 -32.67
CA SER A 496 -12.09 -5.47 -31.27
C SER A 496 -13.57 -5.79 -31.08
N ASP A 497 -13.86 -6.55 -30.03
CA ASP A 497 -15.20 -6.84 -29.56
C ASP A 497 -15.99 -5.57 -29.19
N CYS A 498 -15.28 -4.49 -28.83
CA CYS A 498 -15.85 -3.25 -28.36
C CYS A 498 -16.19 -2.22 -29.47
N GLU A 499 -15.72 -2.42 -30.71
CA GLU A 499 -15.97 -1.44 -31.80
C GLU A 499 -17.45 -1.33 -32.16
N VAL A 500 -18.22 -2.39 -31.92
CA VAL A 500 -19.68 -2.41 -32.12
C VAL A 500 -20.41 -1.32 -31.34
N LEU A 501 -19.84 -0.82 -30.23
CA LEU A 501 -20.47 0.18 -29.38
C LEU A 501 -20.70 1.51 -30.11
N ALA A 502 -19.74 1.94 -30.95
CA ALA A 502 -19.87 3.20 -31.69
C ALA A 502 -21.03 3.12 -32.69
N HIS A 503 -21.10 2.04 -33.48
CA HIS A 503 -22.16 1.83 -34.47
C HIS A 503 -23.53 1.54 -33.84
N LEU A 504 -23.57 0.82 -32.73
CA LEU A 504 -24.81 0.59 -31.98
C LEU A 504 -25.43 1.88 -31.48
N TYR A 505 -24.60 2.83 -31.03
CA TYR A 505 -25.06 4.15 -30.63
C TYR A 505 -25.60 4.96 -31.82
N GLU A 506 -25.00 4.85 -33.01
CA GLU A 506 -25.51 5.52 -34.22
C GLU A 506 -26.90 5.03 -34.61
N GLU A 507 -27.15 3.71 -34.53
CA GLU A 507 -28.40 3.10 -34.96
C GLU A 507 -29.51 3.18 -33.90
N HIS A 508 -29.18 3.02 -32.63
CA HIS A 508 -30.18 2.83 -31.56
C HIS A 508 -30.15 3.91 -30.47
N GLY A 509 -29.23 4.87 -30.55
CA GLY A 509 -29.02 5.86 -29.48
C GLY A 509 -28.77 5.19 -28.13
N GLU A 510 -29.05 5.86 -27.02
CA GLU A 510 -28.72 5.33 -25.68
C GLU A 510 -29.37 4.00 -25.31
N GLU A 511 -30.42 3.56 -26.02
CA GLU A 511 -31.12 2.31 -25.71
C GLU A 511 -30.35 1.05 -26.12
N PHE A 512 -29.29 1.21 -26.93
CA PHE A 512 -28.42 0.11 -27.35
C PHE A 512 -27.80 -0.65 -26.16
N ILE A 513 -27.65 0.00 -25.00
CA ILE A 513 -27.10 -0.59 -23.78
C ILE A 513 -27.86 -1.85 -23.33
N ASN A 514 -29.16 -1.93 -23.65
CA ASN A 514 -30.00 -3.09 -23.34
C ASN A 514 -29.70 -4.31 -24.23
N MET A 515 -28.94 -4.13 -25.30
CA MET A 515 -28.55 -5.18 -26.24
C MET A 515 -27.22 -5.84 -25.87
N LEU A 516 -26.50 -5.29 -24.89
CA LEU A 516 -25.15 -5.73 -24.55
C LEU A 516 -25.17 -6.94 -23.62
N ASP A 517 -24.46 -8.00 -24.01
CA ASP A 517 -24.04 -9.07 -23.09
C ASP A 517 -22.53 -8.97 -22.92
N GLY A 518 -22.07 -8.55 -21.75
CA GLY A 518 -20.66 -8.26 -21.51
C GLY A 518 -20.36 -7.88 -20.06
N MET A 519 -19.07 -7.71 -19.79
CA MET A 519 -18.58 -7.01 -18.61
C MET A 519 -17.86 -5.77 -19.10
N PHE A 520 -18.35 -4.58 -18.82
CA PHE A 520 -17.85 -3.36 -19.45
C PHE A 520 -18.05 -2.13 -18.57
N ALA A 521 -17.15 -1.18 -18.75
CA ALA A 521 -17.32 0.21 -18.41
C ALA A 521 -16.79 1.03 -19.59
N PHE A 522 -17.59 1.94 -20.12
CA PHE A 522 -17.15 2.78 -21.23
C PHE A 522 -17.64 4.20 -21.12
N VAL A 523 -16.93 5.09 -21.82
CA VAL A 523 -17.34 6.47 -22.05
C VAL A 523 -17.35 6.71 -23.55
N LEU A 524 -18.47 7.22 -24.05
CA LEU A 524 -18.71 7.51 -25.45
C LEU A 524 -18.98 9.00 -25.62
N LEU A 525 -18.35 9.62 -26.62
CA LEU A 525 -18.52 11.01 -27.04
C LEU A 525 -19.04 11.03 -28.48
N ASP A 526 -20.18 11.70 -28.68
CA ASP A 526 -20.72 12.07 -29.98
C ASP A 526 -20.32 13.51 -30.30
N THR A 527 -19.41 13.67 -31.25
CA THR A 527 -18.87 14.97 -31.64
C THR A 527 -19.84 15.80 -32.48
N LYS A 528 -20.94 15.22 -33.00
CA LYS A 528 -21.94 15.96 -33.80
C LYS A 528 -22.67 17.00 -32.97
N ASP A 529 -22.96 16.68 -31.72
CA ASP A 529 -23.67 17.56 -30.78
C ASP A 529 -23.01 17.67 -29.40
N LYS A 530 -21.78 17.16 -29.27
CA LYS A 530 -20.98 17.11 -28.04
C LYS A 530 -21.64 16.37 -26.88
N SER A 531 -22.64 15.55 -27.17
CA SER A 531 -23.20 14.68 -26.15
C SER A 531 -22.24 13.54 -25.83
N TYR A 532 -22.22 13.16 -24.57
CA TYR A 532 -21.50 12.00 -24.08
C TYR A 532 -22.37 11.17 -23.15
N ILE A 533 -22.05 9.89 -23.11
CA ILE A 533 -22.59 8.92 -22.16
C ILE A 533 -21.47 8.13 -21.49
N ALA A 534 -21.70 7.72 -20.25
CA ALA A 534 -20.86 6.74 -19.58
C ALA A 534 -21.72 5.60 -19.06
N VAL A 535 -21.29 4.37 -19.22
CA VAL A 535 -22.11 3.19 -18.90
C VAL A 535 -21.27 2.19 -18.12
N ARG A 536 -21.87 1.60 -17.08
CA ARG A 536 -21.29 0.50 -16.31
C ARG A 536 -22.16 -0.75 -16.41
N ASP A 537 -21.51 -1.91 -16.48
CA ASP A 537 -22.17 -3.21 -16.59
C ASP A 537 -23.18 -3.49 -15.46
N ALA A 538 -24.10 -4.41 -15.76
CA ALA A 538 -25.27 -4.76 -14.98
C ALA A 538 -25.03 -4.95 -13.47
N ILE A 539 -23.92 -5.60 -13.09
CA ILE A 539 -23.60 -5.93 -11.70
C ILE A 539 -22.32 -5.28 -11.19
N GLY A 540 -21.64 -4.50 -12.03
CA GLY A 540 -20.48 -3.69 -11.68
C GLY A 540 -19.17 -4.46 -11.62
N VAL A 541 -19.02 -5.49 -12.46
CA VAL A 541 -17.79 -6.29 -12.60
C VAL A 541 -16.59 -5.39 -12.90
N ILE A 542 -16.76 -4.45 -13.84
CA ILE A 542 -15.71 -3.53 -14.24
C ILE A 542 -15.79 -2.26 -13.39
N PRO A 543 -14.68 -1.80 -12.77
CA PRO A 543 -14.68 -0.58 -11.99
C PRO A 543 -14.80 0.66 -12.89
N LEU A 544 -15.62 1.61 -12.45
CA LEU A 544 -15.76 2.94 -13.03
C LEU A 544 -16.10 3.92 -11.90
N TYR A 545 -15.56 5.12 -11.99
CA TYR A 545 -15.80 6.23 -11.08
C TYR A 545 -16.23 7.46 -11.90
N ILE A 546 -17.04 8.31 -11.30
CA ILE A 546 -17.43 9.61 -11.84
C ILE A 546 -16.95 10.71 -10.88
N GLY A 547 -16.51 11.84 -11.42
CA GLY A 547 -16.12 13.02 -10.66
C GLY A 547 -16.52 14.31 -11.35
N TRP A 548 -16.50 15.41 -10.59
CA TRP A 548 -16.85 16.75 -11.05
C TRP A 548 -15.72 17.72 -10.73
N GLY A 549 -15.22 18.40 -11.76
CA GLY A 549 -14.20 19.44 -11.65
C GLY A 549 -14.77 20.77 -11.18
N LEU A 550 -13.90 21.62 -10.64
CA LEU A 550 -14.20 23.00 -10.22
C LEU A 550 -14.82 23.87 -11.33
N ASP A 551 -14.49 23.56 -12.57
CA ASP A 551 -14.93 24.26 -13.77
C ASP A 551 -16.25 23.71 -14.34
N GLY A 552 -16.86 22.74 -13.66
CA GLY A 552 -18.09 22.07 -14.09
C GLY A 552 -17.86 20.90 -15.05
N SER A 553 -16.61 20.56 -15.36
CA SER A 553 -16.28 19.39 -16.17
C SER A 553 -16.67 18.09 -15.47
N VAL A 554 -17.05 17.07 -16.27
CA VAL A 554 -17.42 15.74 -15.78
C VAL A 554 -16.33 14.76 -16.15
N TRP A 555 -15.88 14.00 -15.16
CA TRP A 555 -14.74 13.10 -15.27
C TRP A 555 -15.19 11.66 -15.03
N PHE A 556 -14.57 10.73 -15.75
CA PHE A 556 -14.79 9.30 -15.59
C PHE A 556 -13.45 8.57 -15.56
N ALA A 557 -13.26 7.61 -14.66
CA ALA A 557 -12.03 6.81 -14.65
C ALA A 557 -12.23 5.39 -14.13
N SER A 558 -11.40 4.45 -14.59
CA SER A 558 -11.37 3.08 -14.03
C SER A 558 -10.89 3.04 -12.57
N GLU A 559 -10.14 4.04 -12.11
CA GLU A 559 -9.69 4.18 -10.72
C GLU A 559 -9.74 5.62 -10.24
N MET A 560 -10.14 5.78 -8.98
CA MET A 560 -10.32 7.05 -8.30
C MET A 560 -9.05 7.92 -8.25
N LYS A 561 -7.85 7.32 -8.25
CA LYS A 561 -6.57 8.05 -8.23
C LYS A 561 -6.30 8.90 -9.49
N ALA A 562 -7.04 8.67 -10.56
CA ALA A 562 -7.00 9.50 -11.76
C ALA A 562 -7.95 10.71 -11.68
N LEU A 563 -8.82 10.77 -10.66
CA LEU A 563 -9.80 11.84 -10.42
C LEU A 563 -9.47 12.68 -9.19
N SER A 564 -8.93 12.04 -8.14
CA SER A 564 -8.86 12.56 -6.77
C SER A 564 -8.14 13.90 -6.59
N ASP A 565 -7.23 14.25 -7.50
CA ASP A 565 -6.45 15.47 -7.40
C ASP A 565 -7.16 16.69 -8.02
N ASP A 566 -8.10 16.47 -8.95
CA ASP A 566 -8.65 17.51 -9.83
C ASP A 566 -10.20 17.59 -9.77
N CYS A 567 -10.87 16.63 -9.13
CA CYS A 567 -12.31 16.64 -8.86
C CYS A 567 -12.60 17.07 -7.41
N GLU A 568 -13.56 17.98 -7.21
CA GLU A 568 -14.03 18.35 -5.85
C GLU A 568 -14.86 17.24 -5.22
N GLN A 569 -15.64 16.57 -6.05
CA GLN A 569 -16.51 15.47 -5.67
C GLN A 569 -16.29 14.33 -6.65
N PHE A 570 -16.24 13.11 -6.13
CA PHE A 570 -16.19 11.90 -6.94
C PHE A 570 -16.84 10.75 -6.18
N MET A 571 -17.34 9.77 -6.92
CA MET A 571 -17.97 8.58 -6.37
C MET A 571 -17.75 7.38 -7.28
N ALA A 572 -17.94 6.18 -6.73
CA ALA A 572 -18.05 4.99 -7.55
C ALA A 572 -19.27 5.12 -8.48
N PHE A 573 -19.07 4.89 -9.78
CA PHE A 573 -20.15 4.90 -10.76
C PHE A 573 -21.06 3.69 -10.49
N PRO A 574 -22.36 3.84 -10.22
CA PRO A 574 -23.18 2.73 -9.77
C PRO A 574 -23.33 1.59 -10.81
N PRO A 575 -23.35 0.31 -10.38
CA PRO A 575 -23.61 -0.84 -11.25
C PRO A 575 -24.93 -0.74 -12.01
N GLY A 576 -24.94 -1.11 -13.29
CA GLY A 576 -26.16 -1.13 -14.12
C GLY A 576 -26.74 0.25 -14.39
N HIS A 577 -25.90 1.30 -14.37
CA HIS A 577 -26.30 2.68 -14.65
C HIS A 577 -25.65 3.22 -15.93
N ILE A 578 -26.29 4.24 -16.48
CA ILE A 578 -25.81 5.11 -17.55
C ILE A 578 -25.87 6.56 -17.04
N TYR A 579 -24.86 7.33 -17.35
CA TYR A 579 -24.85 8.78 -17.23
C TYR A 579 -25.07 9.36 -18.62
N SER A 580 -26.01 10.28 -18.78
CA SER A 580 -26.25 10.96 -20.05
C SER A 580 -26.19 12.48 -19.90
N SER A 581 -25.42 13.11 -20.77
CA SER A 581 -25.42 14.57 -20.94
C SER A 581 -26.67 15.10 -21.64
N LYS A 582 -27.32 14.29 -22.49
CA LYS A 582 -28.56 14.66 -23.23
C LYS A 582 -29.81 14.53 -22.36
N GLN A 583 -29.97 13.38 -21.71
CA GLN A 583 -31.16 13.07 -20.89
C GLN A 583 -31.01 13.55 -19.45
N GLY A 584 -29.81 13.98 -19.07
CA GLY A 584 -29.50 14.56 -17.77
C GLY A 584 -29.27 13.51 -16.68
N GLY A 585 -28.01 13.37 -16.28
CA GLY A 585 -27.63 12.70 -15.04
C GLY A 585 -27.58 11.17 -15.12
N LEU A 586 -27.57 10.57 -13.93
CA LEU A 586 -27.37 9.14 -13.73
C LEU A 586 -28.71 8.40 -13.66
N ARG A 587 -28.93 7.42 -14.55
CA ARG A 587 -30.14 6.57 -14.57
C ARG A 587 -29.76 5.09 -14.59
N ARG A 588 -30.60 4.25 -13.98
CA ARG A 588 -30.44 2.80 -14.00
C ARG A 588 -31.01 2.22 -15.30
N TRP A 589 -30.24 1.43 -16.02
CA TRP A 589 -30.71 0.69 -17.20
C TRP A 589 -30.95 -0.78 -16.89
N TYR A 590 -30.20 -1.35 -15.94
CA TYR A 590 -30.35 -2.76 -15.55
C TYR A 590 -31.29 -2.91 -14.36
N ASN A 591 -32.48 -3.46 -14.61
CA ASN A 591 -33.50 -3.70 -13.58
C ASN A 591 -34.08 -5.12 -13.67
N PRO A 592 -33.33 -6.14 -13.23
CA PRO A 592 -33.81 -7.51 -13.27
C PRO A 592 -34.95 -7.75 -12.28
N PRO A 593 -35.84 -8.72 -12.56
CA PRO A 593 -37.03 -8.96 -11.74
C PRO A 593 -36.70 -9.34 -10.29
N TRP A 594 -35.54 -9.95 -10.02
CA TRP A 594 -35.10 -10.35 -8.68
C TRP A 594 -34.60 -9.19 -7.79
N PHE A 595 -34.64 -7.94 -8.26
CA PHE A 595 -34.50 -6.78 -7.37
C PHE A 595 -35.77 -6.46 -6.59
N SER A 596 -36.91 -7.04 -7.00
CA SER A 596 -38.11 -7.05 -6.17
C SER A 596 -37.99 -8.15 -5.10
N GLU A 597 -38.67 -7.99 -3.96
CA GLU A 597 -38.76 -9.02 -2.90
C GLU A 597 -39.54 -10.28 -3.33
N LEU A 598 -39.88 -10.41 -4.62
CA LEU A 598 -40.58 -11.56 -5.16
C LEU A 598 -39.65 -12.78 -5.19
N VAL A 599 -40.00 -13.78 -4.40
CA VAL A 599 -39.35 -15.10 -4.43
C VAL A 599 -39.73 -15.80 -5.75
N PRO A 600 -38.77 -16.26 -6.57
CA PRO A 600 -39.07 -16.99 -7.79
C PRO A 600 -39.91 -18.25 -7.52
N SER A 601 -40.98 -18.46 -8.29
CA SER A 601 -41.86 -19.64 -8.19
C SER A 601 -41.46 -20.78 -9.13
N THR A 602 -40.48 -20.55 -10.00
CA THR A 602 -40.00 -21.56 -10.97
C THR A 602 -39.33 -22.71 -10.21
N PRO A 603 -39.75 -23.98 -10.43
CA PRO A 603 -39.11 -25.14 -9.81
C PRO A 603 -37.62 -25.22 -10.16
N TYR A 604 -36.81 -25.71 -9.21
CA TYR A 604 -35.39 -25.96 -9.44
C TYR A 604 -35.20 -27.02 -10.52
N ASP A 605 -34.46 -26.67 -11.59
CA ASP A 605 -34.02 -27.59 -12.63
C ASP A 605 -32.48 -27.58 -12.71
N PRO A 606 -31.79 -28.67 -12.29
CA PRO A 606 -30.34 -28.77 -12.33
C PRO A 606 -29.75 -28.73 -13.75
N LEU A 607 -30.50 -29.15 -14.77
CA LEU A 607 -30.03 -29.15 -16.15
C LEU A 607 -30.00 -27.74 -16.71
N VAL A 608 -31.03 -26.93 -16.42
CA VAL A 608 -31.07 -25.52 -16.80
C VAL A 608 -29.94 -24.74 -16.11
N LEU A 609 -29.71 -24.99 -14.81
CA LEU A 609 -28.61 -24.36 -14.08
C LEU A 609 -27.25 -24.73 -14.69
N ARG A 610 -27.04 -26.02 -14.97
CA ARG A 610 -25.81 -26.51 -15.60
C ARG A 610 -25.59 -25.90 -16.97
N ASP A 611 -26.59 -25.93 -17.86
CA ASP A 611 -26.49 -25.38 -19.22
C ASP A 611 -26.20 -23.87 -19.19
N THR A 612 -26.91 -23.14 -18.33
CA THR A 612 -26.71 -21.69 -18.15
C THR A 612 -25.30 -21.38 -17.63
N PHE A 613 -24.81 -22.15 -16.65
CA PHE A 613 -23.46 -22.01 -16.12
C PHE A 613 -22.40 -22.34 -17.18
N GLU A 614 -22.56 -23.44 -17.93
CA GLU A 614 -21.63 -23.82 -19.00
C GLU A 614 -21.55 -22.72 -20.08
N LYS A 615 -22.70 -22.19 -20.53
CA LYS A 615 -22.75 -21.05 -21.47
C LYS A 615 -22.08 -19.81 -20.91
N ALA A 616 -22.31 -19.49 -19.63
CA ALA A 616 -21.73 -18.33 -18.97
C ALA A 616 -20.20 -18.40 -18.85
N VAL A 617 -19.65 -19.61 -18.65
CA VAL A 617 -18.20 -19.82 -18.67
C VAL A 617 -17.66 -19.72 -20.09
N ILE A 618 -18.27 -20.42 -21.06
CA ILE A 618 -17.79 -20.47 -22.44
C ILE A 618 -17.69 -19.07 -23.05
N LYS A 619 -18.69 -18.20 -22.86
CA LYS A 619 -18.65 -16.85 -23.42
C LYS A 619 -17.49 -15.98 -22.89
N ARG A 620 -16.95 -16.32 -21.71
CA ARG A 620 -15.81 -15.64 -21.06
C ARG A 620 -14.46 -16.24 -21.45
N LEU A 621 -14.45 -17.26 -22.30
CA LEU A 621 -13.22 -17.83 -22.88
C LEU A 621 -12.90 -17.23 -24.25
N MET A 622 -13.56 -16.13 -24.61
CA MET A 622 -13.29 -15.38 -25.83
C MET A 622 -11.97 -14.63 -25.69
N THR A 623 -10.93 -15.04 -26.43
CA THR A 623 -9.60 -14.42 -26.36
C THR A 623 -8.77 -14.75 -27.60
N ASP A 624 -7.91 -13.80 -28.01
CA ASP A 624 -6.89 -13.99 -29.06
C ASP A 624 -5.49 -14.25 -28.46
N VAL A 625 -5.42 -14.40 -27.14
CA VAL A 625 -4.20 -14.73 -26.38
C VAL A 625 -4.42 -15.97 -25.51
N PRO A 626 -3.35 -16.67 -25.07
CA PRO A 626 -3.48 -17.80 -24.15
C PRO A 626 -4.23 -17.43 -22.87
N PHE A 627 -5.09 -18.33 -22.38
CA PHE A 627 -5.81 -18.16 -21.13
C PHE A 627 -5.55 -19.30 -20.15
N GLY A 628 -5.85 -19.03 -18.87
CA GLY A 628 -5.85 -20.03 -17.81
C GLY A 628 -6.94 -19.75 -16.80
N VAL A 629 -7.11 -20.67 -15.84
CA VAL A 629 -8.13 -20.56 -14.79
C VAL A 629 -7.48 -20.43 -13.42
N LEU A 630 -7.97 -19.49 -12.62
CA LEU A 630 -7.63 -19.35 -11.21
C LEU A 630 -8.46 -20.33 -10.37
N LEU A 631 -7.79 -21.26 -9.70
CA LEU A 631 -8.36 -22.19 -8.73
C LEU A 631 -8.27 -21.59 -7.33
N SER A 632 -9.43 -21.29 -6.74
CA SER A 632 -9.55 -20.79 -5.36
C SER A 632 -9.59 -21.92 -4.32
N GLY A 633 -9.72 -23.17 -4.78
CA GLY A 633 -10.03 -24.33 -3.92
C GLY A 633 -11.53 -24.53 -3.65
N GLY A 634 -12.38 -23.59 -4.11
CA GLY A 634 -13.83 -23.69 -4.05
C GLY A 634 -14.45 -24.54 -5.17
N LEU A 635 -15.72 -24.89 -4.98
CA LEU A 635 -16.52 -25.63 -5.98
C LEU A 635 -16.69 -24.83 -7.28
N ASP A 636 -16.89 -23.52 -7.16
CA ASP A 636 -17.06 -22.57 -8.26
C ASP A 636 -15.88 -22.58 -9.25
N SER A 637 -14.67 -22.32 -8.76
CA SER A 637 -13.46 -22.30 -9.59
C SER A 637 -13.14 -23.67 -10.19
N SER A 638 -13.44 -24.75 -9.46
CA SER A 638 -13.29 -26.12 -9.95
C SER A 638 -14.26 -26.42 -11.11
N LEU A 639 -15.51 -25.97 -11.02
CA LEU A 639 -16.49 -26.11 -12.09
C LEU A 639 -16.12 -25.26 -13.31
N VAL A 640 -15.66 -24.01 -13.12
CA VAL A 640 -15.16 -23.17 -14.21
C VAL A 640 -14.00 -23.85 -14.94
N ALA A 641 -13.01 -24.39 -14.21
CA ALA A 641 -11.88 -25.11 -14.80
C ALA A 641 -12.34 -26.35 -15.58
N SER A 642 -13.30 -27.12 -15.04
CA SER A 642 -13.86 -28.29 -15.71
C SER A 642 -14.57 -27.94 -17.03
N VAL A 643 -15.34 -26.85 -17.05
CA VAL A 643 -16.00 -26.37 -18.27
C VAL A 643 -14.97 -25.87 -19.28
N ALA A 644 -13.97 -25.10 -18.83
CA ALA A 644 -12.93 -24.54 -19.69
C ALA A 644 -12.11 -25.63 -20.39
N ILE A 645 -11.72 -26.70 -19.68
CA ILE A 645 -11.03 -27.86 -20.29
C ILE A 645 -11.92 -28.53 -21.35
N ARG A 646 -13.20 -28.79 -21.02
CA ARG A 646 -14.13 -29.42 -21.99
C ARG A 646 -14.35 -28.56 -23.23
N HIS A 647 -14.27 -27.23 -23.11
CA HIS A 647 -14.36 -26.31 -24.23
C HIS A 647 -13.08 -26.31 -25.07
N LEU A 648 -11.90 -26.28 -24.44
CA LEU A 648 -10.59 -26.39 -25.10
C LEU A 648 -10.45 -27.66 -25.95
N GLU A 649 -10.98 -28.79 -25.47
CA GLU A 649 -10.92 -30.07 -26.19
C GLU A 649 -11.71 -30.06 -27.50
N LYS A 650 -12.76 -29.23 -27.59
CA LYS A 650 -13.78 -29.20 -28.64
C LYS A 650 -13.70 -27.99 -29.58
N SER A 651 -12.83 -27.02 -29.32
CA SER A 651 -12.72 -25.77 -30.07
C SER A 651 -11.35 -25.63 -30.75
N ASP A 652 -11.24 -24.68 -31.68
CA ASP A 652 -9.98 -24.30 -32.33
C ASP A 652 -8.96 -23.68 -31.35
N ALA A 653 -9.34 -23.47 -30.09
CA ALA A 653 -8.49 -22.99 -29.01
C ALA A 653 -7.32 -23.93 -28.67
N ARG A 654 -7.25 -25.13 -29.27
CA ARG A 654 -6.03 -25.98 -29.25
C ARG A 654 -4.78 -25.28 -29.77
N GLN A 655 -4.92 -24.19 -30.52
CA GLN A 655 -3.79 -23.36 -30.97
C GLN A 655 -2.90 -22.88 -29.82
N TRP A 656 -3.41 -22.82 -28.58
CA TRP A 656 -2.67 -22.38 -27.39
C TRP A 656 -2.10 -23.52 -26.52
N GLY A 657 -2.25 -24.77 -26.95
CA GLY A 657 -1.76 -25.96 -26.25
C GLY A 657 -2.86 -26.96 -25.86
N SER A 658 -2.46 -28.19 -25.50
CA SER A 658 -3.38 -29.29 -25.16
C SER A 658 -3.74 -29.36 -23.67
N LYS A 659 -3.18 -28.49 -22.82
CA LYS A 659 -3.41 -28.45 -21.37
C LYS A 659 -3.84 -27.06 -20.94
N LEU A 660 -4.90 -26.99 -20.14
CA LEU A 660 -5.33 -25.74 -19.49
C LEU A 660 -4.30 -25.33 -18.43
N HIS A 661 -3.79 -24.12 -18.53
CA HIS A 661 -3.00 -23.52 -17.46
C HIS A 661 -3.90 -23.24 -16.26
N THR A 662 -3.54 -23.76 -15.09
CA THR A 662 -4.25 -23.50 -13.83
C THR A 662 -3.31 -22.82 -12.85
N PHE A 663 -3.85 -21.82 -12.16
CA PHE A 663 -3.11 -21.01 -11.20
C PHE A 663 -3.87 -21.06 -9.89
N CYS A 664 -3.20 -21.31 -8.77
CA CYS A 664 -3.84 -21.28 -7.46
C CYS A 664 -3.30 -20.09 -6.67
N ILE A 665 -4.19 -19.27 -6.11
CA ILE A 665 -3.81 -18.32 -5.07
C ILE A 665 -3.95 -19.06 -3.75
N GLY A 666 -2.83 -19.59 -3.27
CA GLY A 666 -2.76 -20.20 -1.94
C GLY A 666 -2.87 -19.13 -0.86
N LEU A 667 -4.10 -18.71 -0.53
CA LEU A 667 -4.36 -18.25 0.83
C LEU A 667 -4.23 -19.50 1.69
N LYS A 668 -3.11 -19.67 2.42
CA LYS A 668 -3.03 -20.65 3.51
C LYS A 668 -4.26 -20.38 4.40
N GLN A 669 -5.30 -21.20 4.27
CA GLN A 669 -6.46 -21.15 5.14
C GLN A 669 -5.96 -21.39 6.55
N LEU A 670 -5.99 -20.33 7.36
CA LEU A 670 -5.87 -20.43 8.80
C LEU A 670 -7.16 -21.10 9.29
N VAL A 671 -7.15 -22.43 9.42
CA VAL A 671 -8.19 -23.18 10.16
C VAL A 671 -7.66 -23.51 11.55
#